data_AF-A6BFC5-F1
#
_entry.id   AF-A6BFC5-F1
#
_cell.length_a   1.000
_cell.length_b   1.000
_cell.length_c   1.000
_cell.angle_alpha   90.00
_cell.angle_beta   90.00
_cell.angle_gamma   90.00
#
_symmetry.space_group_name_H-M   'P 1'
#
loop_
_entity.id
_entity.type
_entity.pdbx_description
1 polymer ?
#
loop_
_entity_poly.entity_id
_entity_poly.type
_entity_poly.pdbx_seq_one_letter_code
_entity_poly.pdbx_strand_id
1 'polypeptide(L)'
;MKRENEYEKTGYKKETGSEEYQKNGKKQNEYCEQNIVDQILQMSEDTEVLNRLKPENIAKLLENKKQKKHFRPYQIGLVAAACVAVVAGTVVWQYGRMHNGVINSSGVSGSNAGSSAGNSNTENKISNSKKIRAARSYDEIYKYIKRAQDNSGIAMYARGGNEIDVQDSASTAKSTESSIAKSTAPSSTASATDTGIATTAANGNYSQTNIRQSGVDEGDIAKTDGTYLYVREDNGRTIDIVDVRNGLKKYNEITLGEEYNIQEFYVNTEQRKLIVVCQKDCTDKNSKKQVNTDNWNQSNTAAVTYNIENIQKPVKEGEVTQSGTYHSSRMADGYLYLFSEYYTGSDMVKEKPLTYVPLVNDKEMSQASICLPPVNCGTMYEVISSVDISKPDETVDNKAVLSGGGKMYVSGKNIYYYESEWQQENQTVTTLRKISYTKGKLKAVAQGKVKGYLNDTFSLDEYKGNLRLFTTNNDENLVIILDKKLDKISSIENLAKGESIYSARFMGETGYFVTYEQVDPLFSVDLSDPEKPKILGKLKIPGFSEYLHFYGEDKLLGIGMSTDEESGMSEGVKVTMFDILDRADVKEEATLVLDDLYRTNAAYDYKSVLVDAAKNRIGFSGYSQNGETYCLLTYNEKEKKFDTILKEDINGNTSQGVRGIYIEDTLYVISGNIIEAYDMNTGEKTGDIIL
;
A
#
# COMPACT_ATOMS: atom_id res chain seq x y z
N MET A 1 -62.90 -21.85 -22.00
CA MET A 1 -64.19 -21.15 -22.23
C MET A 1 -64.24 -19.97 -21.27
N LYS A 2 -64.46 -18.76 -21.79
CA LYS A 2 -64.47 -17.47 -21.07
C LYS A 2 -65.56 -17.36 -19.99
N ARG A 3 -65.27 -16.62 -18.91
CA ARG A 3 -65.94 -15.35 -18.47
C ARG A 3 -65.41 -14.97 -17.06
N GLU A 4 -64.76 -13.80 -16.89
CA GLU A 4 -65.34 -12.44 -16.65
C GLU A 4 -66.18 -12.40 -15.36
N ASN A 5 -66.15 -11.43 -14.44
CA ASN A 5 -65.49 -10.14 -14.14
C ASN A 5 -65.56 -10.04 -12.58
N GLU A 6 -64.94 -9.14 -11.82
CA GLU A 6 -65.11 -7.69 -11.79
C GLU A 6 -64.43 -7.19 -10.51
N TYR A 7 -63.64 -6.10 -10.56
CA TYR A 7 -63.69 -4.94 -9.64
C TYR A 7 -62.54 -3.96 -9.99
N GLU A 8 -62.92 -2.93 -10.74
CA GLU A 8 -62.33 -1.58 -10.91
C GLU A 8 -62.20 -0.84 -9.54
N LYS A 9 -61.49 0.28 -9.30
CA LYS A 9 -60.68 1.29 -10.03
C LYS A 9 -59.99 2.13 -8.94
N THR A 10 -58.75 2.58 -9.09
CA THR A 10 -58.32 3.98 -9.39
C THR A 10 -56.81 4.04 -9.04
N GLY A 11 -55.86 4.67 -9.72
CA GLY A 11 -55.71 5.32 -11.02
C GLY A 11 -54.27 5.87 -11.05
N TYR A 12 -53.48 5.61 -12.10
CA TYR A 12 -52.24 6.33 -12.37
C TYR A 12 -52.03 6.48 -13.88
N LYS A 13 -51.86 7.74 -14.30
CA LYS A 13 -51.60 8.20 -15.66
C LYS A 13 -50.23 7.71 -16.16
N LYS A 14 -50.17 7.28 -17.42
CA LYS A 14 -48.94 7.23 -18.22
C LYS A 14 -48.61 8.66 -18.68
N GLU A 15 -47.42 9.15 -18.37
CA GLU A 15 -46.78 10.24 -19.10
C GLU A 15 -45.45 9.76 -19.67
N THR A 16 -45.29 10.06 -20.95
CA THR A 16 -44.18 9.78 -21.86
C THR A 16 -42.95 10.61 -21.49
N GLY A 17 -41.83 9.96 -21.18
CA GLY A 17 -40.57 10.65 -20.84
C GLY A 17 -39.28 9.94 -21.25
N SER A 18 -39.33 8.85 -22.04
CA SER A 18 -38.14 8.02 -22.32
C SER A 18 -37.45 8.29 -23.67
N GLU A 19 -38.05 9.04 -24.59
CA GLU A 19 -37.47 9.26 -25.94
C GLU A 19 -36.75 10.61 -26.11
N GLU A 20 -37.03 11.60 -25.26
CA GLU A 20 -36.38 12.92 -25.32
C GLU A 20 -34.99 12.94 -24.64
N TYR A 21 -34.79 12.09 -23.62
CA TYR A 21 -33.50 11.95 -22.92
C TYR A 21 -32.41 11.29 -23.79
N GLN A 22 -32.77 10.34 -24.66
CA GLN A 22 -31.79 9.69 -25.55
C GLN A 22 -31.38 10.56 -26.74
N LYS A 23 -32.27 11.44 -27.22
CA LYS A 23 -31.95 12.38 -28.32
C LYS A 23 -31.11 13.58 -27.87
N ASN A 24 -31.35 14.10 -26.66
CA ASN A 24 -30.53 15.18 -26.12
C ASN A 24 -29.13 14.69 -25.71
N GLY A 25 -29.01 13.48 -25.14
CA GLY A 25 -27.70 12.89 -24.81
C GLY A 25 -26.79 12.65 -26.04
N LYS A 26 -27.37 12.26 -27.19
CA LYS A 26 -26.59 12.09 -28.44
C LYS A 26 -26.13 13.40 -29.07
N LYS A 27 -26.99 14.43 -29.10
CA LYS A 27 -26.62 15.75 -29.64
C LYS A 27 -25.61 16.50 -28.76
N GLN A 28 -25.64 16.27 -27.45
CA GLN A 28 -24.71 16.90 -26.50
C GLN A 28 -23.32 16.25 -26.57
N ASN A 29 -23.23 14.95 -26.86
CA ASN A 29 -21.95 14.27 -27.12
C ASN A 29 -21.34 14.64 -28.48
N GLU A 30 -22.11 14.75 -29.56
CA GLU A 30 -21.58 15.20 -30.87
C GLU A 30 -21.04 16.64 -30.83
N TYR A 31 -21.70 17.55 -30.10
CA TYR A 31 -21.20 18.93 -29.92
C TYR A 31 -19.94 19.03 -29.04
N CYS A 32 -19.72 18.06 -28.15
CA CYS A 32 -18.53 17.98 -27.30
C CYS A 32 -17.34 17.41 -28.09
N GLU A 33 -17.55 16.34 -28.86
CA GLU A 33 -16.51 15.71 -29.67
C GLU A 33 -16.02 16.65 -30.80
N GLN A 34 -16.91 17.38 -31.47
CA GLN A 34 -16.50 18.30 -32.52
C GLN A 34 -15.69 19.50 -31.99
N ASN A 35 -16.05 20.03 -30.81
CA ASN A 35 -15.27 21.09 -30.14
C ASN A 35 -13.88 20.62 -29.73
N ILE A 36 -13.74 19.37 -29.31
CA ILE A 36 -12.45 18.78 -28.94
C ILE A 36 -11.57 18.60 -30.18
N VAL A 37 -12.14 18.16 -31.31
CA VAL A 37 -11.41 17.99 -32.58
C VAL A 37 -10.96 19.35 -33.15
N ASP A 38 -11.82 20.37 -33.12
CA ASP A 38 -11.47 21.71 -33.59
C ASP A 38 -10.41 22.37 -32.70
N GLN A 39 -10.46 22.16 -31.38
CA GLN A 39 -9.41 22.61 -30.45
C GLN A 39 -8.07 21.89 -30.69
N ILE A 40 -8.08 20.59 -31.00
CA ILE A 40 -6.87 19.83 -31.34
C ILE A 40 -6.24 20.35 -32.64
N LEU A 41 -7.05 20.64 -33.67
CA LEU A 41 -6.55 21.18 -34.93
C LEU A 41 -5.95 22.58 -34.74
N GLN A 42 -6.61 23.45 -33.98
CA GLN A 42 -6.16 24.81 -33.71
C GLN A 42 -4.89 24.86 -32.83
N MET A 43 -4.69 23.88 -31.94
CA MET A 43 -3.47 23.73 -31.13
C MET A 43 -2.29 23.12 -31.90
N SER A 44 -2.53 22.52 -33.06
CA SER A 44 -1.50 21.85 -33.88
C SER A 44 -0.85 22.74 -34.94
N GLU A 45 -1.38 23.95 -35.20
CA GLU A 45 -0.94 24.82 -36.30
C GLU A 45 0.50 25.37 -36.12
N ASP A 46 1.03 25.44 -34.91
CA ASP A 46 2.36 26.05 -34.61
C ASP A 46 3.43 25.06 -34.08
N THR A 47 3.21 23.74 -34.14
CA THR A 47 4.18 22.77 -33.60
C THR A 47 5.11 22.21 -34.68
N GLU A 48 6.38 22.62 -34.70
CA GLU A 48 7.40 22.04 -35.59
C GLU A 48 7.77 20.61 -35.17
N VAL A 49 7.42 19.63 -36.02
CA VAL A 49 7.79 18.21 -35.83
C VAL A 49 9.29 18.03 -36.05
N LEU A 50 9.99 17.52 -35.02
CA LEU A 50 11.40 17.10 -35.08
C LEU A 50 11.67 16.24 -36.32
N ASN A 51 12.65 16.64 -37.15
CA ASN A 51 12.93 16.02 -38.45
C ASN A 51 13.07 14.48 -38.42
N ARG A 52 13.54 13.87 -37.31
CA ARG A 52 13.66 12.41 -37.19
C ARG A 52 12.33 11.66 -37.07
N LEU A 53 11.27 12.34 -36.62
CA LEU A 53 9.92 11.78 -36.46
C LEU A 53 9.05 12.00 -37.71
N LYS A 54 9.62 12.58 -38.78
CA LYS A 54 8.93 12.64 -40.07
C LYS A 54 8.73 11.22 -40.62
N PRO A 55 7.56 10.90 -41.20
CA PRO A 55 7.23 9.56 -41.70
C PRO A 55 8.32 8.97 -42.62
N GLU A 56 8.96 9.84 -43.41
CA GLU A 56 10.02 9.49 -44.35
C GLU A 56 11.31 8.97 -43.67
N ASN A 57 11.59 9.41 -42.44
CA ASN A 57 12.78 9.04 -41.68
C ASN A 57 12.53 7.86 -40.73
N ILE A 58 11.26 7.64 -40.34
CA ILE A 58 10.83 6.44 -39.60
C ILE A 58 10.95 5.20 -40.50
N ALA A 59 10.64 5.32 -41.80
CA ALA A 59 10.82 4.23 -42.77
C ALA A 59 12.28 3.73 -42.86
N LYS A 60 13.25 4.66 -42.78
CA LYS A 60 14.69 4.32 -42.80
C LYS A 60 15.18 3.66 -41.50
N LEU A 61 14.58 4.00 -40.35
CA LEU A 61 14.87 3.34 -39.07
C LEU A 61 14.35 1.89 -39.05
N LEU A 62 13.25 1.62 -39.75
CA LEU A 62 12.65 0.30 -39.84
C LEU A 62 13.33 -0.63 -40.86
N GLU A 63 14.04 -0.09 -41.85
CA GLU A 63 14.82 -0.89 -42.80
C GLU A 63 16.07 -1.53 -42.18
N ASN A 64 16.65 -0.93 -41.14
CA ASN A 64 17.86 -1.43 -40.47
C ASN A 64 17.61 -2.58 -39.46
N LYS A 65 16.34 -2.93 -39.19
CA LYS A 65 15.97 -4.07 -38.33
C LYS A 65 15.14 -5.09 -39.10
N LYS A 66 15.79 -5.88 -39.99
CA LYS A 66 15.18 -7.09 -40.55
C LYS A 66 16.00 -8.33 -40.25
N GLN A 67 15.61 -9.08 -39.22
CA GLN A 67 15.65 -10.55 -39.27
C GLN A 67 14.37 -11.19 -38.70
N LYS A 68 13.60 -11.74 -39.65
CA LYS A 68 12.67 -12.90 -39.64
C LYS A 68 11.67 -13.09 -38.47
N LYS A 69 10.40 -12.79 -38.75
CA LYS A 69 9.28 -13.77 -38.91
C LYS A 69 8.06 -13.08 -39.56
N HIS A 70 7.29 -13.83 -40.34
CA HIS A 70 6.14 -13.33 -41.11
C HIS A 70 4.99 -12.84 -40.21
N PHE A 71 4.57 -11.58 -40.36
CA PHE A 71 3.33 -11.06 -39.77
C PHE A 71 2.49 -10.32 -40.83
N ARG A 72 1.16 -10.40 -40.70
CA ARG A 72 0.18 -9.87 -41.67
C ARG A 72 0.06 -8.33 -41.55
N PRO A 73 -0.01 -7.58 -42.66
CA PRO A 73 0.17 -6.12 -42.69
C PRO A 73 -1.01 -5.28 -42.15
N TYR A 74 -2.15 -5.87 -41.80
CA TYR A 74 -3.35 -5.10 -41.39
C TYR A 74 -3.38 -4.71 -39.90
N GLN A 75 -2.48 -5.25 -39.07
CA GLN A 75 -2.40 -4.91 -37.64
C GLN A 75 -1.49 -3.70 -37.35
N ILE A 76 -0.63 -3.29 -38.29
CA ILE A 76 0.31 -2.17 -38.09
C ILE A 76 -0.41 -0.81 -38.10
N GLY A 77 -1.52 -0.69 -38.83
CA GLY A 77 -2.30 0.55 -38.90
C GLY A 77 -3.08 0.89 -37.62
N LEU A 78 -3.53 -0.12 -36.86
CA LEU A 78 -4.22 0.07 -35.58
C LEU A 78 -3.24 0.35 -34.44
N VAL A 79 -2.03 -0.22 -34.48
CA VAL A 79 -0.98 0.00 -33.46
C VAL A 79 -0.40 1.41 -33.54
N ALA A 80 -0.20 1.97 -34.74
CA ALA A 80 0.27 3.35 -34.88
C ALA A 80 -0.80 4.38 -34.44
N ALA A 81 -2.09 4.11 -34.67
CA ALA A 81 -3.18 4.98 -34.26
C ALA A 81 -3.41 4.97 -32.73
N ALA A 82 -3.27 3.80 -32.08
CA ALA A 82 -3.39 3.68 -30.63
C ALA A 82 -2.23 4.37 -29.88
N CYS A 83 -0.99 4.27 -30.38
CA CYS A 83 0.16 4.96 -29.77
C CYS A 83 0.07 6.48 -29.93
N VAL A 84 -0.45 6.99 -31.06
CA VAL A 84 -0.63 8.45 -31.25
C VAL A 84 -1.78 8.99 -30.40
N ALA A 85 -2.86 8.22 -30.16
CA ALA A 85 -3.96 8.63 -29.29
C ALA A 85 -3.55 8.75 -27.81
N VAL A 86 -2.65 7.88 -27.33
CA VAL A 86 -2.11 7.93 -25.95
C VAL A 86 -1.13 9.11 -25.78
N VAL A 87 -0.35 9.44 -26.81
CA VAL A 87 0.57 10.59 -26.80
C VAL A 87 -0.19 11.92 -26.96
N ALA A 88 -1.26 11.98 -27.76
CA ALA A 88 -2.09 13.18 -27.87
C ALA A 88 -2.93 13.41 -26.61
N GLY A 89 -3.46 12.35 -25.98
CA GLY A 89 -4.20 12.43 -24.73
C GLY A 89 -3.36 12.93 -23.54
N THR A 90 -2.08 12.57 -23.50
CA THR A 90 -1.13 13.02 -22.45
C THR A 90 -0.69 14.48 -22.64
N VAL A 91 -0.49 14.92 -23.89
CA VAL A 91 -0.14 16.33 -24.19
C VAL A 91 -1.32 17.28 -23.95
N VAL A 92 -2.56 16.90 -24.30
CA VAL A 92 -3.76 17.72 -24.02
C VAL A 92 -4.07 17.78 -22.51
N TRP A 93 -3.82 16.70 -21.76
CA TRP A 93 -3.94 16.68 -20.30
C TRP A 93 -2.86 17.53 -19.60
N GLN A 94 -1.62 17.55 -20.11
CA GLN A 94 -0.57 18.46 -19.64
C GLN A 94 -0.85 19.93 -19.98
N TYR A 95 -1.35 20.25 -21.18
CA TYR A 95 -1.71 21.64 -21.54
C TYR A 95 -2.93 22.16 -20.78
N GLY A 96 -3.92 21.31 -20.49
CA GLY A 96 -5.08 21.65 -19.66
C GLY A 96 -4.73 21.97 -18.20
N ARG A 97 -3.57 21.51 -17.71
CA ARG A 97 -3.03 21.85 -16.37
C ARG A 97 -2.16 23.11 -16.36
N MET A 98 -1.66 23.60 -17.49
CA MET A 98 -0.80 24.79 -17.54
C MET A 98 -1.54 26.13 -17.56
N HIS A 99 -2.87 26.15 -17.71
CA HIS A 99 -3.69 27.35 -17.57
C HIS A 99 -4.71 27.25 -16.43
N ASN A 100 -4.20 27.17 -15.20
CA ASN A 100 -4.91 27.71 -14.04
C ASN A 100 -3.89 28.31 -13.07
N GLY A 101 -3.56 29.59 -13.27
CA GLY A 101 -2.68 30.29 -12.34
C GLY A 101 -2.03 31.59 -12.78
N VAL A 102 -2.57 32.38 -13.72
CA VAL A 102 -2.20 33.81 -13.83
C VAL A 102 -3.41 34.63 -14.27
N ILE A 103 -4.12 35.24 -13.31
CA ILE A 103 -4.77 36.52 -13.56
C ILE A 103 -4.12 37.53 -12.61
N ASN A 104 -3.09 38.20 -13.13
CA ASN A 104 -2.74 39.54 -12.68
C ASN A 104 -3.90 40.45 -13.08
N SER A 105 -4.76 40.84 -12.15
CA SER A 105 -5.66 41.98 -12.35
C SER A 105 -4.97 43.24 -11.85
N SER A 106 -4.28 43.92 -12.77
CA SER A 106 -3.93 45.32 -12.56
C SER A 106 -5.21 46.18 -12.61
N GLY A 107 -5.51 46.82 -11.48
CA GLY A 107 -6.14 48.14 -11.40
C GLY A 107 -7.58 48.30 -11.89
N VAL A 108 -8.53 48.23 -10.95
CA VAL A 108 -9.69 49.14 -10.97
C VAL A 108 -9.91 49.69 -9.56
N SER A 109 -9.77 51.01 -9.45
CA SER A 109 -10.18 51.82 -8.31
C SER A 109 -11.69 51.72 -8.12
N GLY A 110 -12.12 51.29 -6.93
CA GLY A 110 -13.53 51.31 -6.52
C GLY A 110 -13.63 51.32 -5.00
N SER A 111 -13.80 52.51 -4.45
CA SER A 111 -14.07 52.77 -3.04
C SER A 111 -15.27 51.96 -2.52
N ASN A 112 -15.08 51.21 -1.42
CA ASN A 112 -16.05 51.18 -0.33
C ASN A 112 -15.41 50.65 0.96
N ALA A 113 -15.37 51.53 1.95
CA ALA A 113 -14.97 51.24 3.32
C ALA A 113 -16.05 50.39 4.01
N GLY A 114 -15.65 49.38 4.77
CA GLY A 114 -16.59 48.64 5.62
C GLY A 114 -15.98 47.42 6.32
N SER A 115 -15.52 47.64 7.55
CA SER A 115 -15.46 46.66 8.64
C SER A 115 -14.39 45.56 8.57
N SER A 116 -13.22 45.92 9.09
CA SER A 116 -12.25 45.02 9.71
C SER A 116 -12.89 44.19 10.84
N ALA A 117 -12.95 42.88 10.66
CA ALA A 117 -13.06 41.89 11.73
C ALA A 117 -11.94 40.85 11.52
N GLY A 118 -11.13 40.66 12.56
CA GLY A 118 -9.80 40.05 12.52
C GLY A 118 -9.70 38.70 11.81
N ASN A 119 -8.83 38.65 10.80
CA ASN A 119 -8.29 37.42 10.26
C ASN A 119 -7.21 36.89 11.22
N SER A 120 -7.62 36.16 12.25
CA SER A 120 -6.69 35.55 13.22
C SER A 120 -6.20 34.18 12.73
N ASN A 121 -5.01 34.15 12.15
CA ASN A 121 -4.05 33.03 12.05
C ASN A 121 -4.61 31.63 11.67
N THR A 122 -4.68 31.42 10.37
CA THR A 122 -4.99 30.18 9.61
C THR A 122 -3.79 29.23 9.46
N GLU A 123 -2.99 28.99 10.52
CA GLU A 123 -1.82 28.10 10.42
C GLU A 123 -2.01 26.76 11.16
N ASN A 124 -1.76 25.65 10.44
CA ASN A 124 -1.61 24.30 11.00
C ASN A 124 -0.30 24.18 11.75
N LYS A 125 -0.28 24.67 13.00
CA LYS A 125 0.91 24.60 13.83
C LYS A 125 1.04 23.22 14.48
N ILE A 126 2.09 22.49 14.12
CA ILE A 126 2.48 21.25 14.79
C ILE A 126 3.03 21.57 16.19
N SER A 127 2.41 21.02 17.23
CA SER A 127 2.89 21.11 18.61
C SER A 127 4.28 20.50 18.78
N ASN A 128 5.15 21.16 19.56
CA ASN A 128 6.45 20.62 19.96
C ASN A 128 6.36 19.72 21.22
N SER A 129 5.15 19.41 21.71
CA SER A 129 4.97 18.50 22.83
C SER A 129 5.54 17.12 22.50
N LYS A 130 6.27 16.51 23.43
CA LYS A 130 6.79 15.13 23.33
C LYS A 130 5.86 14.09 23.92
N LYS A 131 4.79 14.51 24.59
CA LYS A 131 3.81 13.63 25.24
C LYS A 131 2.52 13.61 24.44
N ILE A 132 2.04 12.41 24.11
CA ILE A 132 0.69 12.24 23.56
C ILE A 132 -0.31 12.61 24.64
N ARG A 133 -1.28 13.45 24.29
CA ARG A 133 -2.29 13.93 25.22
C ARG A 133 -3.61 13.24 24.95
N ALA A 134 -4.20 12.64 25.97
CA ALA A 134 -5.58 12.19 25.89
C ALA A 134 -6.52 13.40 25.88
N ALA A 135 -7.69 13.26 25.25
CA ALA A 135 -8.74 14.25 25.41
C ALA A 135 -9.14 14.38 26.89
N ARG A 136 -9.65 15.57 27.26
CA ARG A 136 -10.19 15.85 28.61
C ARG A 136 -11.72 15.85 28.63
N SER A 137 -12.35 16.01 27.47
CA SER A 137 -13.79 15.92 27.28
C SER A 137 -14.13 15.68 25.81
N TYR A 138 -15.37 15.27 25.53
CA TYR A 138 -15.88 15.20 24.17
C TYR A 138 -16.00 16.57 23.48
N ASP A 139 -16.26 17.65 24.25
CA ASP A 139 -16.26 19.03 23.72
C ASP A 139 -14.88 19.42 23.15
N GLU A 140 -13.80 18.93 23.76
CA GLU A 140 -12.45 19.15 23.22
C GLU A 140 -12.26 18.45 21.87
N ILE A 141 -12.69 17.19 21.77
CA ILE A 141 -12.64 16.41 20.53
C ILE A 141 -13.45 17.09 19.42
N TYR A 142 -14.69 17.48 19.74
CA TYR A 142 -15.57 18.22 18.83
C TYR A 142 -14.89 19.47 18.28
N LYS A 143 -14.20 20.25 19.12
CA LYS A 143 -13.47 21.46 18.70
C LYS A 143 -12.34 21.15 17.72
N TYR A 144 -11.59 20.06 17.91
CA TYR A 144 -10.53 19.67 16.98
C TYR A 144 -11.10 19.33 15.59
N ILE A 145 -12.19 18.55 15.57
CA ILE A 145 -12.81 18.16 14.31
C ILE A 145 -13.48 19.35 13.63
N LYS A 146 -14.21 20.17 14.38
CA LYS A 146 -14.89 21.35 13.85
C LYS A 146 -13.90 22.35 13.26
N ARG A 147 -12.73 22.51 13.86
CA ARG A 147 -11.64 23.33 13.31
C ARG A 147 -11.15 22.82 11.95
N ALA A 148 -11.09 21.50 11.73
CA ALA A 148 -10.74 20.95 10.43
C ALA A 148 -11.83 21.25 9.38
N GLN A 149 -13.11 21.12 9.76
CA GLN A 149 -14.24 21.34 8.87
C GLN A 149 -14.44 22.81 8.48
N ASP A 150 -14.24 23.74 9.42
CA ASP A 150 -14.47 25.18 9.20
C ASP A 150 -13.32 25.85 8.43
N ASN A 151 -12.19 25.16 8.23
CA ASN A 151 -11.07 25.66 7.46
C ASN A 151 -11.07 25.03 6.06
N SER A 152 -11.57 25.77 5.06
CA SER A 152 -11.67 25.32 3.67
C SER A 152 -10.33 24.90 3.06
N GLY A 153 -9.21 25.47 3.52
CA GLY A 153 -7.87 25.03 3.15
C GLY A 153 -7.53 23.64 3.67
N ILE A 154 -8.00 23.26 4.86
CA ILE A 154 -7.77 21.94 5.49
C ILE A 154 -8.71 20.89 4.89
N ALA A 155 -9.96 21.25 4.62
CA ALA A 155 -10.96 20.36 4.03
C ALA A 155 -10.60 19.87 2.61
N MET A 156 -9.79 20.64 1.86
CA MET A 156 -9.34 20.28 0.52
C MET A 156 -8.24 19.21 0.54
N TYR A 157 -7.30 19.25 1.51
CA TYR A 157 -6.26 18.21 1.67
C TYR A 157 -6.81 16.92 2.29
N ALA A 158 -7.83 17.01 3.14
CA ALA A 158 -8.52 15.84 3.71
C ALA A 158 -9.36 15.05 2.68
N ARG A 159 -9.71 15.66 1.53
CA ARG A 159 -10.43 14.99 0.43
C ARG A 159 -9.53 14.50 -0.71
N GLY A 160 -8.26 14.91 -0.74
CA GLY A 160 -7.30 14.55 -1.80
C GLY A 160 -6.12 13.70 -1.33
N GLY A 161 -6.05 13.34 -0.05
CA GLY A 161 -4.93 12.61 0.54
C GLY A 161 -5.14 11.10 0.56
N ASN A 162 -5.41 10.48 -0.59
CA ASN A 162 -5.25 9.03 -0.81
C ASN A 162 -5.04 8.81 -2.31
N GLU A 163 -3.89 9.29 -2.77
CA GLU A 163 -3.13 8.90 -3.96
C GLU A 163 -2.03 9.96 -4.11
N ILE A 164 -0.97 9.84 -3.30
CA ILE A 164 0.35 10.20 -3.82
C ILE A 164 0.89 8.91 -4.40
N ASP A 165 0.34 8.52 -5.55
CA ASP A 165 1.19 7.93 -6.58
C ASP A 165 2.12 9.06 -7.01
N VAL A 166 3.41 8.90 -6.71
CA VAL A 166 4.45 9.78 -7.24
C VAL A 166 4.52 9.50 -8.74
N GLN A 167 3.67 10.17 -9.51
CA GLN A 167 3.83 10.28 -10.95
C GLN A 167 4.24 11.71 -11.31
N ASP A 168 5.54 11.77 -11.59
CA ASP A 168 6.17 12.57 -12.63
C ASP A 168 6.32 14.08 -12.38
N SER A 169 7.54 14.47 -11.98
CA SER A 169 8.07 15.82 -12.15
C SER A 169 9.60 15.78 -12.15
N ALA A 170 10.19 15.07 -13.12
CA ALA A 170 11.61 15.19 -13.45
C ALA A 170 11.76 15.92 -14.80
N SER A 171 11.83 17.24 -14.77
CA SER A 171 12.62 17.97 -15.77
C SER A 171 12.99 19.34 -15.22
N THR A 172 14.26 19.51 -14.87
CA THR A 172 15.15 20.58 -15.36
C THR A 172 16.29 20.81 -14.35
N ALA A 173 17.52 20.43 -14.72
CA ALA A 173 18.75 21.25 -14.63
C ALA A 173 20.00 20.49 -14.15
N LYS A 174 20.85 20.20 -15.15
CA LYS A 174 22.31 20.45 -15.24
C LYS A 174 23.22 20.10 -14.05
N SER A 175 24.04 19.10 -14.38
CA SER A 175 25.27 18.58 -13.76
C SER A 175 26.24 19.57 -13.12
N THR A 176 26.83 19.14 -12.00
CA THR A 176 28.25 19.34 -11.68
C THR A 176 28.72 18.28 -10.68
N GLU A 177 29.77 17.54 -11.05
CA GLU A 177 30.40 16.48 -10.25
C GLU A 177 31.28 17.03 -9.12
N SER A 178 31.36 16.32 -7.99
CA SER A 178 32.55 16.35 -7.14
C SER A 178 32.74 15.06 -6.34
N SER A 179 33.99 14.59 -6.35
CA SER A 179 34.57 13.36 -5.78
C SER A 179 34.69 13.34 -4.25
N ILE A 180 34.59 12.16 -3.63
CA ILE A 180 34.94 11.91 -2.22
C ILE A 180 35.89 10.70 -2.08
N ALA A 181 36.89 10.89 -1.22
CA ALA A 181 37.99 9.98 -0.91
C ALA A 181 37.63 8.90 0.14
N LYS A 182 38.34 7.77 -0.01
CA LYS A 182 38.22 6.50 0.71
C LYS A 182 38.94 6.55 2.07
N SER A 183 38.32 6.07 3.14
CA SER A 183 39.05 5.65 4.34
C SER A 183 38.35 4.50 5.07
N THR A 184 39.18 3.55 5.50
CA THR A 184 38.92 2.19 5.97
C THR A 184 38.47 2.12 7.43
N ALA A 185 37.58 1.19 7.77
CA ALA A 185 37.19 0.84 9.14
C ALA A 185 37.48 -0.66 9.42
N PRO A 186 37.79 -1.06 10.67
CA PRO A 186 37.90 -2.47 11.05
C PRO A 186 36.61 -3.03 11.67
N SER A 187 36.47 -4.34 11.51
CA SER A 187 35.39 -5.24 11.91
C SER A 187 35.22 -5.43 13.42
N SER A 188 33.98 -5.68 13.89
CA SER A 188 33.72 -6.72 14.91
C SER A 188 32.24 -7.03 15.15
N THR A 189 31.93 -8.34 15.00
CA THR A 189 31.01 -9.20 15.78
C THR A 189 29.50 -8.90 15.87
N ALA A 190 28.75 -9.77 15.18
CA ALA A 190 27.31 -9.91 15.18
C ALA A 190 26.70 -10.23 16.56
N SER A 191 25.56 -9.61 16.84
CA SER A 191 24.58 -10.05 17.84
C SER A 191 23.24 -10.32 17.15
N ALA A 192 22.60 -11.41 17.59
CA ALA A 192 21.38 -12.00 17.06
C ALA A 192 20.34 -10.98 16.53
N THR A 193 19.97 -11.18 15.27
CA THR A 193 19.13 -10.31 14.45
C THR A 193 17.63 -10.52 14.72
N ASP A 194 16.98 -9.45 15.20
CA ASP A 194 15.52 -9.25 15.31
C ASP A 194 14.97 -8.61 14.02
N THR A 195 15.25 -9.22 12.87
CA THR A 195 14.83 -8.69 11.56
C THR A 195 14.16 -9.78 10.75
N GLY A 196 13.09 -9.40 10.03
CA GLY A 196 12.20 -10.26 9.25
C GLY A 196 12.88 -10.98 8.08
N ILE A 197 13.79 -11.89 8.42
CA ILE A 197 14.12 -13.08 7.65
C ILE A 197 12.83 -13.90 7.66
N ALA A 198 12.37 -14.35 6.50
CA ALA A 198 11.23 -15.26 6.41
C ALA A 198 11.48 -16.43 7.38
N THR A 199 10.77 -16.42 8.51
CA THR A 199 10.75 -17.54 9.43
C THR A 199 9.97 -18.63 8.72
N THR A 200 10.71 -19.54 8.09
CA THR A 200 10.22 -20.89 7.84
C THR A 200 9.55 -21.39 9.12
N ALA A 201 8.42 -22.08 9.01
CA ALA A 201 7.78 -22.70 10.17
C ALA A 201 8.84 -23.49 10.97
N ALA A 202 8.64 -23.69 12.28
CA ALA A 202 9.58 -24.39 13.15
C ALA A 202 10.04 -25.78 12.65
N ASN A 203 9.39 -26.33 11.60
CA ASN A 203 9.75 -27.57 10.90
C ASN A 203 10.05 -27.42 9.38
N GLY A 204 10.18 -26.22 8.80
CA GLY A 204 10.63 -26.00 7.41
C GLY A 204 9.79 -26.60 6.29
N ASN A 205 8.66 -27.25 6.59
CA ASN A 205 7.93 -28.04 5.61
C ASN A 205 6.86 -27.26 4.85
N TYR A 206 6.51 -26.03 5.22
CA TYR A 206 5.52 -25.24 4.48
C TYR A 206 5.77 -23.73 4.63
N SER A 207 5.31 -22.94 3.67
CA SER A 207 5.51 -21.48 3.65
C SER A 207 4.63 -20.76 4.67
N GLN A 208 5.11 -19.61 5.11
CA GLN A 208 4.35 -18.62 5.88
C GLN A 208 4.14 -17.35 5.06
N THR A 209 3.24 -16.48 5.51
CA THR A 209 3.09 -15.12 4.96
C THR A 209 4.42 -14.38 5.05
N ASN A 210 4.77 -13.63 4.00
CA ASN A 210 5.92 -12.72 4.03
C ASN A 210 5.59 -11.51 4.92
N ILE A 211 6.11 -11.50 6.15
CA ILE A 211 5.78 -10.50 7.18
C ILE A 211 6.76 -9.33 7.24
N ARG A 212 6.28 -8.17 7.70
CA ARG A 212 7.10 -6.96 7.87
C ARG A 212 8.10 -7.05 9.03
N GLN A 213 7.71 -7.67 10.14
CA GLN A 213 8.46 -7.69 11.41
C GLN A 213 8.43 -9.08 12.04
N SER A 214 9.59 -9.60 12.43
CA SER A 214 9.66 -10.89 13.14
C SER A 214 8.88 -10.84 14.46
N GLY A 215 8.11 -11.90 14.74
CA GLY A 215 7.26 -12.01 15.93
C GLY A 215 5.95 -11.23 15.87
N VAL A 216 5.66 -10.53 14.77
CA VAL A 216 4.38 -9.86 14.51
C VAL A 216 3.79 -10.43 13.23
N ASP A 217 2.82 -11.33 13.38
CA ASP A 217 2.13 -11.94 12.24
C ASP A 217 1.14 -10.96 11.61
N GLU A 218 0.86 -11.18 10.32
CA GLU A 218 -0.02 -10.37 9.50
C GLU A 218 -1.05 -11.28 8.80
N GLY A 219 -2.29 -10.80 8.66
CA GLY A 219 -3.33 -11.57 7.97
C GLY A 219 -3.02 -11.69 6.49
N ASP A 220 -3.62 -12.68 5.84
CA ASP A 220 -3.49 -12.86 4.39
C ASP A 220 -4.80 -13.42 3.79
N ILE A 221 -4.89 -13.46 2.47
CA ILE A 221 -6.03 -14.00 1.72
C ILE A 221 -5.90 -15.51 1.46
N ALA A 222 -4.70 -16.06 1.65
CA ALA A 222 -4.45 -17.49 1.60
C ALA A 222 -3.39 -17.86 2.66
N LYS A 223 -3.64 -18.94 3.41
CA LYS A 223 -2.67 -19.48 4.40
C LYS A 223 -2.73 -21.00 4.43
N THR A 224 -1.78 -21.62 5.13
CA THR A 224 -1.75 -23.07 5.35
C THR A 224 -1.30 -23.42 6.76
N ASP A 225 -1.78 -24.56 7.26
CA ASP A 225 -1.29 -25.21 8.49
C ASP A 225 -0.31 -26.37 8.20
N GLY A 226 0.10 -26.53 6.93
CA GLY A 226 0.94 -27.64 6.45
C GLY A 226 0.16 -28.90 6.09
N THR A 227 -1.16 -28.94 6.27
CA THR A 227 -2.03 -30.05 5.85
C THR A 227 -3.17 -29.57 4.95
N TYR A 228 -3.72 -28.40 5.23
CA TYR A 228 -4.81 -27.77 4.52
C TYR A 228 -4.38 -26.40 3.98
N LEU A 229 -4.93 -26.02 2.83
CA LEU A 229 -4.95 -24.63 2.37
C LEU A 229 -6.25 -23.99 2.85
N TYR A 230 -6.14 -22.75 3.29
CA TYR A 230 -7.26 -21.87 3.60
C TYR A 230 -7.22 -20.76 2.57
N VAL A 231 -8.30 -20.53 1.83
CA VAL A 231 -8.34 -19.60 0.70
C VAL A 231 -9.60 -18.76 0.76
N ARG A 232 -9.45 -17.44 0.72
CA ARG A 232 -10.57 -16.51 0.60
C ARG A 232 -11.10 -16.51 -0.84
N GLU A 233 -12.39 -16.80 -1.01
CA GLU A 233 -13.04 -16.69 -2.32
C GLU A 233 -13.21 -15.23 -2.78
N ASP A 234 -13.31 -15.02 -4.09
CA ASP A 234 -13.60 -13.71 -4.71
C ASP A 234 -14.99 -13.16 -4.34
N ASN A 235 -15.90 -14.04 -3.88
CA ASN A 235 -17.20 -13.64 -3.35
C ASN A 235 -17.08 -12.77 -2.08
N GLY A 236 -15.89 -12.71 -1.48
CA GLY A 236 -15.54 -11.88 -0.32
C GLY A 236 -16.15 -12.31 1.00
N ARG A 237 -16.78 -13.49 1.09
CA ARG A 237 -17.52 -13.97 2.28
C ARG A 237 -17.17 -15.39 2.70
N THR A 238 -16.53 -16.14 1.81
CA THR A 238 -16.19 -17.54 2.05
C THR A 238 -14.68 -17.70 2.21
N ILE A 239 -14.29 -18.53 3.18
CA ILE A 239 -12.96 -19.14 3.25
C ILE A 239 -13.13 -20.62 2.98
N ASP A 240 -12.55 -21.09 1.88
CA ASP A 240 -12.44 -22.50 1.57
C ASP A 240 -11.29 -23.15 2.29
N ILE A 241 -11.52 -24.40 2.68
CA ILE A 241 -10.54 -25.29 3.27
C ILE A 241 -10.31 -26.42 2.28
N VAL A 242 -9.10 -26.52 1.75
CA VAL A 242 -8.71 -27.52 0.76
C VAL A 242 -7.75 -28.52 1.38
N ASP A 243 -8.09 -29.80 1.31
CA ASP A 243 -7.19 -30.89 1.68
C ASP A 243 -6.24 -31.14 0.51
N VAL A 244 -4.94 -31.22 0.78
CA VAL A 244 -3.91 -31.40 -0.25
C VAL A 244 -3.19 -32.75 -0.18
N ARG A 245 -3.46 -33.57 0.85
CA ARG A 245 -2.69 -34.80 1.12
C ARG A 245 -2.81 -35.87 0.03
N ASN A 246 -3.94 -35.88 -0.68
CA ASN A 246 -4.25 -36.86 -1.74
C ASN A 246 -4.73 -36.15 -3.01
N GLY A 247 -4.06 -35.06 -3.37
CA GLY A 247 -4.48 -34.14 -4.42
C GLY A 247 -5.40 -33.03 -3.91
N LEU A 248 -5.63 -32.02 -4.75
CA LEU A 248 -6.45 -30.85 -4.43
C LEU A 248 -7.93 -31.23 -4.32
N LYS A 249 -8.51 -31.09 -3.13
CA LYS A 249 -9.94 -31.32 -2.90
C LYS A 249 -10.52 -30.33 -1.89
N LYS A 250 -11.54 -29.58 -2.29
CA LYS A 250 -12.37 -28.79 -1.37
C LYS A 250 -12.92 -29.70 -0.28
N TYR A 251 -12.53 -29.41 0.96
CA TYR A 251 -12.80 -30.25 2.14
C TYR A 251 -13.94 -29.69 2.97
N ASN A 252 -13.93 -28.37 3.18
CA ASN A 252 -14.97 -27.65 3.91
C ASN A 252 -14.91 -26.16 3.54
N GLU A 253 -15.87 -25.37 4.01
CA GLU A 253 -15.89 -23.91 3.84
C GLU A 253 -16.44 -23.22 5.09
N ILE A 254 -16.07 -21.96 5.28
CA ILE A 254 -16.65 -21.06 6.29
C ILE A 254 -17.20 -19.85 5.56
N THR A 255 -18.52 -19.73 5.55
CA THR A 255 -19.24 -18.65 4.87
C THR A 255 -19.86 -17.71 5.90
N LEU A 256 -19.49 -16.43 5.85
CA LEU A 256 -20.06 -15.38 6.68
C LEU A 256 -21.36 -14.82 6.07
N GLY A 257 -22.13 -14.10 6.90
CA GLY A 257 -23.37 -13.42 6.48
C GLY A 257 -23.13 -12.37 5.39
N GLU A 258 -24.20 -11.93 4.73
CA GLU A 258 -24.15 -10.98 3.60
C GLU A 258 -23.62 -9.60 4.01
N GLU A 259 -23.67 -9.26 5.30
CA GLU A 259 -23.15 -8.02 5.84
C GLU A 259 -21.62 -7.99 5.98
N TYR A 260 -20.93 -9.10 5.76
CA TYR A 260 -19.47 -9.16 5.88
C TYR A 260 -18.80 -9.16 4.51
N ASN A 261 -17.62 -8.55 4.46
CA ASN A 261 -16.65 -8.66 3.39
C ASN A 261 -15.28 -8.92 4.01
N ILE A 262 -14.81 -10.16 3.92
CA ILE A 262 -13.51 -10.64 4.40
C ILE A 262 -12.42 -9.80 3.74
N GLN A 263 -11.49 -9.30 4.55
CA GLN A 263 -10.30 -8.58 4.11
C GLN A 263 -9.09 -9.52 4.13
N GLU A 264 -8.89 -10.20 5.27
CA GLU A 264 -7.80 -11.14 5.47
C GLU A 264 -8.14 -12.08 6.64
N PHE A 265 -7.32 -13.11 6.86
CA PHE A 265 -7.47 -14.01 8.00
C PHE A 265 -6.13 -14.55 8.53
N TYR A 266 -6.20 -15.12 9.73
CA TYR A 266 -5.10 -15.80 10.41
C TYR A 266 -5.47 -17.25 10.70
N VAL A 267 -4.50 -18.14 10.54
CA VAL A 267 -4.59 -19.55 10.97
C VAL A 267 -3.61 -19.75 12.11
N ASN A 268 -4.11 -19.82 13.34
CA ASN A 268 -3.30 -20.10 14.53
C ASN A 268 -3.38 -21.60 14.85
N THR A 269 -2.32 -22.34 14.51
CA THR A 269 -2.26 -23.79 14.67
C THR A 269 -2.10 -24.22 16.13
N GLU A 270 -1.41 -23.43 16.95
CA GLU A 270 -1.17 -23.72 18.37
C GLU A 270 -2.46 -23.74 19.19
N GLN A 271 -3.32 -22.74 19.00
CA GLN A 271 -4.60 -22.60 19.70
C GLN A 271 -5.80 -23.11 18.87
N ARG A 272 -5.54 -23.62 17.67
CA ARG A 272 -6.55 -24.14 16.72
C ARG A 272 -7.65 -23.11 16.46
N LYS A 273 -7.23 -21.89 16.09
CA LYS A 273 -8.14 -20.78 15.77
C LYS A 273 -7.98 -20.32 14.32
N LEU A 274 -9.10 -20.03 13.67
CA LEU A 274 -9.15 -19.22 12.46
C LEU A 274 -9.76 -17.86 12.83
N ILE A 275 -9.03 -16.78 12.61
CA ILE A 275 -9.50 -15.41 12.88
C ILE A 275 -9.74 -14.74 11.54
N VAL A 276 -11.00 -14.40 11.25
CA VAL A 276 -11.43 -13.77 9.99
C VAL A 276 -11.66 -12.29 10.24
N VAL A 277 -10.90 -11.43 9.56
CA VAL A 277 -11.03 -9.97 9.66
C VAL A 277 -11.84 -9.48 8.47
N CYS A 278 -12.88 -8.69 8.77
CA CYS A 278 -13.88 -8.29 7.79
C CYS A 278 -14.14 -6.79 7.86
N GLN A 279 -14.42 -6.21 6.70
CA GLN A 279 -15.34 -5.08 6.63
C GLN A 279 -16.75 -5.61 6.90
N LYS A 280 -17.53 -4.91 7.72
CA LYS A 280 -18.91 -5.23 8.07
C LYS A 280 -19.81 -4.04 7.78
N ASP A 281 -20.82 -4.27 6.95
CA ASP A 281 -21.85 -3.28 6.65
C ASP A 281 -22.78 -3.09 7.84
N CYS A 282 -23.03 -1.83 8.19
CA CYS A 282 -24.05 -1.50 9.17
C CYS A 282 -25.45 -1.66 8.56
N THR A 283 -26.05 -2.84 8.73
CA THR A 283 -27.42 -3.14 8.26
C THR A 283 -28.51 -2.58 9.18
N ASP A 284 -28.13 -1.97 10.30
CA ASP A 284 -29.06 -1.68 11.38
C ASP A 284 -29.97 -0.48 11.04
N LYS A 285 -31.22 -0.76 10.65
CA LYS A 285 -32.25 0.27 10.46
C LYS A 285 -32.56 1.03 11.77
N ASN A 286 -32.14 0.53 12.93
CA ASN A 286 -32.32 1.20 14.22
C ASN A 286 -31.23 2.24 14.54
N SER A 287 -30.02 2.15 13.98
CA SER A 287 -29.05 3.25 14.08
C SER A 287 -29.49 4.49 13.26
N LYS A 288 -30.36 4.31 12.25
CA LYS A 288 -31.10 5.41 11.60
C LYS A 288 -32.05 6.17 12.54
N LYS A 289 -32.44 5.62 13.70
CA LYS A 289 -33.35 6.27 14.66
C LYS A 289 -32.65 7.08 15.75
N GLN A 290 -31.35 6.88 16.00
CA GLN A 290 -30.66 7.60 17.09
C GLN A 290 -30.06 8.94 16.64
N VAL A 291 -29.74 9.09 15.36
CA VAL A 291 -29.25 10.34 14.78
C VAL A 291 -30.00 10.57 13.49
N ASN A 292 -30.80 11.64 13.45
CA ASN A 292 -31.58 12.07 12.30
C ASN A 292 -30.65 12.68 11.23
N THR A 293 -29.68 11.89 10.80
CA THR A 293 -28.60 12.24 9.86
C THR A 293 -28.60 11.15 8.80
N ASP A 294 -28.76 11.53 7.53
CA ASP A 294 -28.71 10.65 6.37
C ASP A 294 -27.27 10.15 6.11
N ASN A 295 -26.59 9.66 7.16
CA ASN A 295 -25.24 9.13 7.09
C ASN A 295 -25.29 7.75 6.46
N TRP A 296 -25.08 7.72 5.15
CA TRP A 296 -25.34 6.55 4.32
C TRP A 296 -24.38 5.38 4.56
N ASN A 297 -23.19 5.55 5.16
CA ASN A 297 -22.22 4.46 5.28
C ASN A 297 -21.33 4.64 6.53
N GLN A 298 -21.74 4.12 7.69
CA GLN A 298 -20.75 3.79 8.72
C GLN A 298 -20.34 2.34 8.48
N SER A 299 -19.17 2.17 7.89
CA SER A 299 -18.51 0.88 7.73
C SER A 299 -17.91 0.49 9.08
N ASN A 300 -18.06 -0.76 9.52
CA ASN A 300 -17.44 -1.29 10.74
C ASN A 300 -16.39 -2.32 10.38
N THR A 301 -15.31 -2.40 11.15
CA THR A 301 -14.36 -3.52 11.07
C THR A 301 -14.76 -4.57 12.09
N ALA A 302 -14.72 -5.85 11.71
CA ALA A 302 -15.02 -6.96 12.59
C ALA A 302 -13.90 -8.01 12.56
N ALA A 303 -13.70 -8.70 13.68
CA ALA A 303 -12.92 -9.94 13.71
C ALA A 303 -13.79 -11.06 14.25
N VAL A 304 -14.00 -12.09 13.44
CA VAL A 304 -14.80 -13.28 13.76
C VAL A 304 -13.86 -14.44 13.97
N THR A 305 -13.88 -15.04 15.16
CA THR A 305 -12.98 -16.16 15.50
C THR A 305 -13.73 -17.48 15.50
N TYR A 306 -13.14 -18.47 14.86
CA TYR A 306 -13.62 -19.85 14.80
C TYR A 306 -12.62 -20.79 15.47
N ASN A 307 -13.14 -21.73 16.25
CA ASN A 307 -12.43 -22.93 16.65
C ASN A 307 -12.35 -23.89 15.46
N ILE A 308 -11.14 -24.34 15.12
CA ILE A 308 -10.88 -25.27 14.03
C ILE A 308 -10.28 -26.60 14.52
N GLU A 309 -10.48 -26.96 15.78
CA GLU A 309 -10.06 -28.26 16.32
C GLU A 309 -10.70 -29.43 15.57
N ASN A 310 -11.96 -29.28 15.17
CA ASN A 310 -12.59 -30.13 14.17
C ASN A 310 -12.82 -29.32 12.89
N ILE A 311 -11.90 -29.44 11.94
CA ILE A 311 -11.93 -28.69 10.68
C ILE A 311 -13.13 -29.05 9.77
N GLN A 312 -13.80 -30.19 10.00
CA GLN A 312 -15.07 -30.52 9.32
C GLN A 312 -16.26 -29.75 9.89
N LYS A 313 -16.13 -29.21 11.09
CA LYS A 313 -17.19 -28.44 11.75
C LYS A 313 -16.59 -27.29 12.57
N PRO A 314 -16.02 -26.27 11.91
CA PRO A 314 -15.56 -25.06 12.59
C PRO A 314 -16.69 -24.44 13.41
N VAL A 315 -16.38 -23.96 14.61
CA VAL A 315 -17.37 -23.37 15.52
C VAL A 315 -17.00 -21.93 15.79
N LYS A 316 -17.90 -20.98 15.46
CA LYS A 316 -17.72 -19.57 15.84
C LYS A 316 -17.68 -19.45 17.35
N GLU A 317 -16.61 -18.87 17.89
CA GLU A 317 -16.41 -18.67 19.33
C GLU A 317 -16.67 -17.24 19.78
N GLY A 318 -16.40 -16.26 18.92
CA GLY A 318 -16.57 -14.86 19.28
C GLY A 318 -16.47 -13.92 18.09
N GLU A 319 -16.90 -12.69 18.34
CA GLU A 319 -16.79 -11.58 17.40
C GLU A 319 -16.55 -10.29 18.19
N VAL A 320 -15.64 -9.48 17.69
CA VAL A 320 -15.51 -8.07 18.09
C VAL A 320 -15.74 -7.17 16.90
N THR A 321 -16.24 -5.96 17.15
CA THR A 321 -16.47 -4.92 16.15
C THR A 321 -15.86 -3.59 16.59
N GLN A 322 -15.43 -2.77 15.64
CA GLN A 322 -15.04 -1.39 15.87
C GLN A 322 -15.45 -0.51 14.70
N SER A 323 -15.74 0.77 14.97
CA SER A 323 -16.11 1.73 13.93
C SER A 323 -14.97 1.96 12.94
N GLY A 324 -15.32 2.13 11.67
CA GLY A 324 -14.39 2.51 10.61
C GLY A 324 -14.12 1.41 9.59
N THR A 325 -13.56 1.84 8.47
CA THR A 325 -13.10 0.97 7.38
C THR A 325 -11.85 0.23 7.82
N TYR A 326 -11.73 -1.04 7.45
CA TYR A 326 -10.54 -1.83 7.76
C TYR A 326 -9.29 -1.17 7.17
N HIS A 327 -8.25 -1.00 8.02
CA HIS A 327 -6.95 -0.47 7.60
C HIS A 327 -5.89 -1.57 7.67
N SER A 328 -5.78 -2.25 8.82
CA SER A 328 -4.82 -3.32 8.99
C SER A 328 -5.15 -4.20 10.19
N SER A 329 -4.42 -5.31 10.34
CA SER A 329 -4.40 -6.07 11.58
C SER A 329 -3.02 -6.68 11.84
N ARG A 330 -2.70 -6.97 13.10
CA ARG A 330 -1.47 -7.67 13.51
C ARG A 330 -1.77 -8.68 14.59
N MET A 331 -1.06 -9.80 14.60
CA MET A 331 -1.13 -10.77 15.70
C MET A 331 0.24 -10.93 16.36
N ALA A 332 0.28 -10.74 17.68
CA ALA A 332 1.52 -10.87 18.47
C ALA A 332 1.18 -11.33 19.90
N ASP A 333 2.02 -12.20 20.47
CA ASP A 333 1.89 -12.71 21.85
C ASP A 333 0.50 -13.29 22.21
N GLY A 334 -0.21 -13.88 21.25
CA GLY A 334 -1.57 -14.40 21.44
C GLY A 334 -2.68 -13.34 21.43
N TYR A 335 -2.37 -12.11 21.03
CA TYR A 335 -3.34 -11.03 20.87
C TYR A 335 -3.46 -10.61 19.41
N LEU A 336 -4.69 -10.35 18.97
CA LEU A 336 -4.99 -9.66 17.73
C LEU A 336 -5.09 -8.16 18.01
N TYR A 337 -4.47 -7.36 17.16
CA TYR A 337 -4.56 -5.90 17.12
C TYR A 337 -5.27 -5.49 15.83
N LEU A 338 -6.42 -4.83 15.96
CA LEU A 338 -7.24 -4.37 14.85
C LEU A 338 -7.10 -2.87 14.65
N PHE A 339 -6.97 -2.46 13.39
CA PHE A 339 -6.80 -1.07 12.98
C PHE A 339 -7.90 -0.70 11.98
N SER A 340 -8.65 0.37 12.27
CA SER A 340 -9.67 0.90 11.35
C SER A 340 -9.68 2.42 11.29
N GLU A 341 -9.99 2.94 10.11
CA GLU A 341 -10.12 4.37 9.85
C GLU A 341 -11.58 4.80 10.00
N TYR A 342 -11.87 5.63 11.00
CA TYR A 342 -13.20 6.18 11.25
C TYR A 342 -13.24 7.68 10.89
N TYR A 343 -13.84 8.02 9.76
CA TYR A 343 -13.97 9.39 9.28
C TYR A 343 -15.10 10.13 10.01
N THR A 344 -14.80 11.33 10.50
CA THR A 344 -15.79 12.18 11.18
C THR A 344 -16.58 12.95 10.13
N GLY A 345 -17.83 12.53 9.88
CA GLY A 345 -18.73 13.18 8.92
C GLY A 345 -19.10 14.63 9.27
N SER A 346 -19.81 15.32 8.38
CA SER A 346 -20.24 16.72 8.58
C SER A 346 -21.34 16.89 9.63
N ASP A 347 -22.09 15.83 9.92
CA ASP A 347 -23.34 15.90 10.67
C ASP A 347 -23.13 15.73 12.19
N MET A 348 -22.12 16.43 12.71
CA MET A 348 -21.74 16.33 14.11
C MET A 348 -22.65 17.17 15.01
N VAL A 349 -23.26 16.53 16.01
CA VAL A 349 -24.04 17.21 17.05
C VAL A 349 -23.22 17.23 18.33
N LYS A 350 -22.81 18.43 18.77
CA LYS A 350 -21.91 18.62 19.91
C LYS A 350 -22.35 17.87 21.17
N GLU A 351 -23.63 17.91 21.49
CA GLU A 351 -24.25 17.30 22.67
C GLU A 351 -24.46 15.78 22.54
N LYS A 352 -24.14 15.18 21.39
CA LYS A 352 -24.28 13.75 21.09
C LYS A 352 -22.94 13.16 20.61
N PRO A 353 -22.02 12.76 21.50
CA PRO A 353 -20.70 12.27 21.11
C PRO A 353 -20.71 11.09 20.14
N LEU A 354 -21.72 10.21 20.21
CA LEU A 354 -21.98 9.14 19.22
C LEU A 354 -21.98 9.59 17.75
N THR A 355 -22.15 10.87 17.44
CA THR A 355 -22.07 11.36 16.04
C THR A 355 -20.65 11.62 15.56
N TYR A 356 -19.64 11.57 16.44
CA TYR A 356 -18.24 11.88 16.11
C TYR A 356 -17.19 11.10 16.92
N VAL A 357 -17.61 10.16 17.75
CA VAL A 357 -16.75 9.30 18.57
C VAL A 357 -16.94 7.85 18.10
N PRO A 358 -15.85 7.11 17.83
CA PRO A 358 -15.94 5.72 17.41
C PRO A 358 -16.54 4.80 18.48
N LEU A 359 -17.12 3.70 18.02
CA LEU A 359 -17.64 2.60 18.84
C LEU A 359 -16.69 1.41 18.81
N VAL A 360 -16.61 0.69 19.92
CA VAL A 360 -15.99 -0.64 20.02
C VAL A 360 -16.97 -1.56 20.71
N ASN A 361 -17.33 -2.68 20.07
CA ASN A 361 -18.40 -3.60 20.49
C ASN A 361 -19.69 -2.84 20.85
N ASP A 362 -20.13 -1.96 19.95
CA ASP A 362 -21.31 -1.09 20.07
C ASP A 362 -21.31 -0.12 21.27
N LYS A 363 -20.15 0.08 21.91
CA LYS A 363 -19.98 1.02 23.03
C LYS A 363 -19.15 2.22 22.61
N GLU A 364 -19.64 3.41 22.96
CA GLU A 364 -18.92 4.66 22.77
C GLU A 364 -17.55 4.60 23.47
N MET A 365 -16.48 4.90 22.73
CA MET A 365 -15.15 4.96 23.31
C MET A 365 -15.03 6.10 24.33
N SER A 366 -14.36 5.82 25.45
CA SER A 366 -14.06 6.84 26.44
C SER A 366 -13.18 7.93 25.86
N GLN A 367 -13.50 9.19 26.14
CA GLN A 367 -12.65 10.34 25.81
C GLN A 367 -11.20 10.20 26.30
N ALA A 368 -10.95 9.48 27.41
CA ALA A 368 -9.61 9.22 27.93
C ALA A 368 -8.79 8.21 27.08
N SER A 369 -9.45 7.45 26.21
CA SER A 369 -8.81 6.54 25.23
C SER A 369 -8.46 7.25 23.92
N ILE A 370 -8.89 8.49 23.73
CA ILE A 370 -8.69 9.26 22.50
C ILE A 370 -7.44 10.12 22.63
N CYS A 371 -6.44 9.80 21.82
CA CYS A 371 -5.18 10.53 21.69
C CYS A 371 -5.38 11.69 20.70
N LEU A 372 -5.08 12.91 21.14
CA LEU A 372 -5.20 14.10 20.30
C LEU A 372 -3.94 14.33 19.45
N PRO A 373 -4.08 14.87 18.23
CA PRO A 373 -2.97 15.14 17.34
C PRO A 373 -2.07 16.27 17.86
N PRO A 374 -0.79 16.35 17.44
CA PRO A 374 0.04 17.51 17.67
C PRO A 374 -0.44 18.72 16.87
N VAL A 375 -1.10 18.50 15.73
CA VAL A 375 -1.88 19.50 15.01
C VAL A 375 -3.17 19.76 15.79
N ASN A 376 -3.67 20.98 15.80
CA ASN A 376 -4.86 21.35 16.55
C ASN A 376 -6.19 20.99 15.85
N CYS A 377 -6.16 20.07 14.90
CA CYS A 377 -7.33 19.59 14.16
C CYS A 377 -7.15 18.13 13.69
N GLY A 378 -8.23 17.47 13.30
CA GLY A 378 -8.24 16.12 12.72
C GLY A 378 -9.60 15.81 12.09
N THR A 379 -9.64 14.92 11.10
CA THR A 379 -10.83 14.59 10.30
C THR A 379 -11.22 13.11 10.37
N MET A 380 -10.40 12.29 11.01
CA MET A 380 -10.64 10.86 11.19
C MET A 380 -9.92 10.35 12.43
N TYR A 381 -10.22 9.11 12.79
CA TYR A 381 -9.48 8.37 13.81
C TYR A 381 -8.86 7.12 13.23
N GLU A 382 -7.64 6.82 13.64
CA GLU A 382 -7.14 5.45 13.66
C GLU A 382 -7.62 4.78 14.96
N VAL A 383 -8.56 3.84 14.85
CA VAL A 383 -9.09 3.08 15.98
C VAL A 383 -8.29 1.79 16.13
N ILE A 384 -7.78 1.56 17.34
CA ILE A 384 -6.93 0.43 17.68
C ILE A 384 -7.60 -0.35 18.81
N SER A 385 -7.97 -1.60 18.55
CA SER A 385 -8.44 -2.52 19.59
C SER A 385 -7.51 -3.73 19.70
N SER A 386 -7.39 -4.24 20.92
CA SER A 386 -6.68 -5.50 21.19
C SER A 386 -7.68 -6.58 21.64
N VAL A 387 -7.47 -7.80 21.19
CA VAL A 387 -8.33 -8.97 21.48
C VAL A 387 -7.43 -10.11 21.92
N ASP A 388 -7.73 -10.73 23.06
CA ASP A 388 -7.11 -11.99 23.45
C ASP A 388 -7.77 -13.10 22.62
N ILE A 389 -7.00 -13.82 21.80
CA ILE A 389 -7.61 -14.82 20.89
C ILE A 389 -8.20 -16.02 21.66
N SER A 390 -7.86 -16.17 22.94
CA SER A 390 -8.52 -17.15 23.83
C SER A 390 -9.88 -16.68 24.36
N LYS A 391 -10.20 -15.39 24.21
CA LYS A 391 -11.48 -14.75 24.56
C LYS A 391 -11.96 -13.81 23.45
N PRO A 392 -12.32 -14.37 22.29
CA PRO A 392 -12.53 -13.60 21.06
C PRO A 392 -13.82 -12.77 21.02
N ASP A 393 -14.62 -12.76 22.09
CA ASP A 393 -15.86 -11.99 22.24
C ASP A 393 -15.67 -10.66 23.00
N GLU A 394 -14.49 -10.42 23.57
CA GLU A 394 -14.18 -9.20 24.31
C GLU A 394 -12.89 -8.53 23.85
N THR A 395 -12.86 -7.20 23.92
CA THR A 395 -11.62 -6.43 23.74
C THR A 395 -10.88 -6.29 25.07
N VAL A 396 -9.56 -6.43 25.03
CA VAL A 396 -8.69 -6.25 26.21
C VAL A 396 -8.46 -4.78 26.51
N ASP A 397 -8.27 -3.97 25.47
CA ASP A 397 -8.04 -2.53 25.53
C ASP A 397 -8.30 -1.88 24.16
N ASN A 398 -8.52 -0.56 24.16
CA ASN A 398 -8.68 0.24 22.95
C ASN A 398 -8.08 1.66 23.09
N LYS A 399 -7.61 2.18 21.95
CA LYS A 399 -7.15 3.56 21.77
C LYS A 399 -7.66 4.07 20.44
N ALA A 400 -7.90 5.37 20.34
CA ALA A 400 -8.12 6.02 19.05
C ALA A 400 -7.14 7.18 18.92
N VAL A 401 -6.54 7.35 17.74
CA VAL A 401 -5.66 8.47 17.42
C VAL A 401 -6.41 9.39 16.48
N LEU A 402 -6.81 10.57 16.96
CA LEU A 402 -7.41 11.59 16.11
C LEU A 402 -6.31 12.16 15.18
N SER A 403 -6.56 12.15 13.88
CA SER A 403 -5.58 12.42 12.82
C SER A 403 -6.25 13.00 11.57
N GLY A 404 -5.44 13.38 10.59
CA GLY A 404 -5.89 13.79 9.25
C GLY A 404 -5.80 12.69 8.18
N GLY A 405 -5.25 11.52 8.52
CA GLY A 405 -4.79 10.54 7.52
C GLY A 405 -3.36 10.12 7.80
N GLY A 406 -3.08 8.83 7.99
CA GLY A 406 -1.74 8.38 8.36
C GLY A 406 -1.52 6.88 8.21
N LYS A 407 -0.27 6.46 8.29
CA LYS A 407 0.14 5.06 8.17
C LYS A 407 0.66 4.53 9.51
N MET A 408 0.80 3.22 9.61
CA MET A 408 1.36 2.55 10.80
C MET A 408 2.52 1.61 10.51
N TYR A 409 3.38 1.44 11.51
CA TYR A 409 4.35 0.36 11.61
C TYR A 409 4.22 -0.28 12.99
N VAL A 410 4.25 -1.61 13.04
CA VAL A 410 4.13 -2.38 14.29
C VAL A 410 5.42 -3.16 14.51
N SER A 411 6.20 -2.74 15.50
CA SER A 411 7.33 -3.50 16.02
C SER A 411 6.84 -4.52 17.05
N GLY A 412 7.69 -5.43 17.52
CA GLY A 412 7.30 -6.45 18.50
C GLY A 412 6.74 -5.94 19.84
N LYS A 413 6.84 -4.64 20.14
CA LYS A 413 6.32 -4.04 21.39
C LYS A 413 5.63 -2.70 21.22
N ASN A 414 5.66 -2.11 20.02
CA ASN A 414 5.16 -0.75 19.81
C ASN A 414 4.47 -0.62 18.46
N ILE A 415 3.43 0.20 18.45
CA ILE A 415 2.76 0.72 17.27
C ILE A 415 3.24 2.15 17.07
N TYR A 416 3.74 2.46 15.88
CA TYR A 416 4.10 3.79 15.44
C TYR A 416 3.09 4.24 14.41
N TYR A 417 2.28 5.24 14.75
CA TYR A 417 1.38 5.90 13.82
C TYR A 417 2.00 7.21 13.35
N TYR A 418 2.01 7.46 12.03
CA TYR A 418 2.70 8.60 11.45
C TYR A 418 1.93 9.28 10.32
N GLU A 419 2.07 10.59 10.24
CA GLU A 419 1.39 11.46 9.27
C GLU A 419 2.41 12.39 8.63
N SER A 420 2.41 12.50 7.31
CA SER A 420 3.25 13.46 6.59
C SER A 420 2.46 14.74 6.35
N GLU A 421 2.94 15.84 6.90
CA GLU A 421 2.29 17.14 6.83
C GLU A 421 3.16 18.12 6.05
N TRP A 422 2.56 18.81 5.10
CA TRP A 422 3.22 19.91 4.41
C TRP A 422 3.17 21.18 5.27
N GLN A 423 4.34 21.79 5.49
CA GLN A 423 4.51 23.03 6.24
C GLN A 423 4.89 24.18 5.30
N GLN A 424 4.67 25.42 5.76
CA GLN A 424 5.16 26.60 5.05
C GLN A 424 6.68 26.49 4.81
N GLU A 425 7.19 27.12 3.74
CA GLU A 425 8.58 26.98 3.23
C GLU A 425 8.88 25.67 2.46
N ASN A 426 7.86 25.03 1.88
CA ASN A 426 7.96 23.78 1.13
C ASN A 426 8.56 22.62 1.95
N GLN A 427 8.48 22.62 3.28
CA GLN A 427 9.04 21.52 4.08
C GLN A 427 7.97 20.48 4.38
N THR A 428 8.27 19.21 4.13
CA THR A 428 7.43 18.11 4.62
C THR A 428 7.93 17.70 6.00
N VAL A 429 7.00 17.48 6.92
CA VAL A 429 7.28 17.04 8.29
C VAL A 429 6.42 15.82 8.58
N THR A 430 7.05 14.70 8.92
CA THR A 430 6.33 13.54 9.45
C THR A 430 6.18 13.66 10.96
N THR A 431 4.94 13.65 11.46
CA THR A 431 4.66 13.51 12.90
C THR A 431 4.55 12.03 13.27
N LEU A 432 5.00 11.68 14.48
CA LEU A 432 5.11 10.29 14.96
C LEU A 432 4.41 10.16 16.31
N ARG A 433 3.63 9.10 16.50
CA ARG A 433 3.03 8.73 17.78
C ARG A 433 3.36 7.29 18.10
N LYS A 434 4.00 7.07 19.24
CA LYS A 434 4.36 5.74 19.75
C LYS A 434 3.32 5.28 20.78
N ILE A 435 2.69 4.15 20.51
CA ILE A 435 1.79 3.43 21.41
C ILE A 435 2.46 2.09 21.74
N SER A 436 2.92 1.92 22.98
CA SER A 436 3.46 0.62 23.40
C SER A 436 2.31 -0.35 23.69
N TYR A 437 2.52 -1.62 23.42
CA TYR A 437 1.59 -2.68 23.81
C TYR A 437 2.28 -3.77 24.63
N THR A 438 1.55 -4.36 25.57
CA THR A 438 2.02 -5.53 26.34
C THR A 438 0.80 -6.30 26.81
N LYS A 439 0.69 -7.58 26.40
CA LYS A 439 -0.46 -8.44 26.72
C LYS A 439 -1.80 -7.77 26.41
N GLY A 440 -1.94 -7.27 25.18
CA GLY A 440 -3.10 -6.49 24.72
C GLY A 440 -3.19 -5.05 25.26
N LYS A 441 -2.63 -4.71 26.43
CA LYS A 441 -2.77 -3.35 27.00
C LYS A 441 -2.03 -2.29 26.20
N LEU A 442 -2.73 -1.21 25.85
CA LEU A 442 -2.26 -0.14 24.97
C LEU A 442 -1.93 1.12 25.76
N LYS A 443 -0.72 1.67 25.55
CA LYS A 443 -0.28 2.89 26.22
C LYS A 443 0.37 3.86 25.26
N ALA A 444 -0.22 5.04 25.13
CA ALA A 444 0.39 6.16 24.42
C ALA A 444 1.61 6.66 25.23
N VAL A 445 2.82 6.57 24.66
CA VAL A 445 4.07 6.80 25.39
C VAL A 445 4.81 8.06 24.98
N ALA A 446 4.88 8.36 23.69
CA ALA A 446 5.70 9.45 23.17
C ALA A 446 5.17 9.94 21.81
N GLN A 447 5.40 11.22 21.51
CA GLN A 447 5.25 11.75 20.17
C GLN A 447 6.47 12.55 19.75
N GLY A 448 6.73 12.60 18.45
CA GLY A 448 7.87 13.30 17.87
C GLY A 448 7.54 13.78 16.46
N LYS A 449 8.53 14.39 15.82
CA LYS A 449 8.44 14.77 14.41
C LYS A 449 9.82 14.67 13.76
N VAL A 450 9.83 14.35 12.49
CA VAL A 450 11.03 14.28 11.65
C VAL A 450 10.82 15.08 10.37
N LYS A 451 11.92 15.50 9.76
CA LYS A 451 11.89 16.18 8.46
C LYS A 451 11.66 15.13 7.37
N GLY A 452 10.91 15.49 6.34
CA GLY A 452 10.59 14.64 5.19
C GLY A 452 9.38 13.75 5.39
N TYR A 453 9.12 12.93 4.37
CA TYR A 453 8.12 11.87 4.35
C TYR A 453 8.78 10.50 4.22
N LEU A 454 8.05 9.47 4.65
CA LEU A 454 8.40 8.06 4.44
C LEU A 454 7.73 7.57 3.16
N ASN A 455 8.48 6.87 2.31
CA ASN A 455 7.92 6.28 1.09
C ASN A 455 6.90 5.18 1.43
N ASP A 456 7.33 4.22 2.26
CA ASP A 456 6.55 3.04 2.60
C ASP A 456 6.79 2.54 4.05
N THR A 457 6.19 1.40 4.37
CA THR A 457 6.35 0.73 5.68
C THR A 457 7.77 0.17 5.91
N PHE A 458 8.56 -0.01 4.85
CA PHE A 458 9.94 -0.49 4.93
C PHE A 458 10.96 0.62 5.16
N SER A 459 10.54 1.88 5.03
CA SER A 459 11.34 3.08 5.25
C SER A 459 11.58 3.41 6.73
N LEU A 460 11.09 2.60 7.67
CA LEU A 460 11.40 2.74 9.09
C LEU A 460 11.41 1.40 9.84
N ASP A 461 12.17 1.30 10.94
CA ASP A 461 12.14 0.14 11.84
C ASP A 461 12.49 0.50 13.30
N GLU A 462 12.21 -0.41 14.24
CA GLU A 462 12.68 -0.31 15.62
C GLU A 462 13.76 -1.35 15.90
N TYR A 463 14.97 -0.90 16.26
CA TYR A 463 16.09 -1.78 16.58
C TYR A 463 16.76 -1.37 17.89
N LYS A 464 16.92 -2.32 18.81
CA LYS A 464 17.45 -2.11 20.18
C LYS A 464 16.77 -0.93 20.92
N GLY A 465 15.52 -0.63 20.59
CA GLY A 465 14.70 0.42 21.17
C GLY A 465 14.86 1.82 20.54
N ASN A 466 15.68 1.97 19.51
CA ASN A 466 15.78 3.18 18.71
C ASN A 466 14.90 3.03 17.47
N LEU A 467 14.20 4.09 17.08
CA LEU A 467 13.46 4.15 15.83
C LEU A 467 14.37 4.72 14.73
N ARG A 468 14.57 3.98 13.64
CA ARG A 468 15.42 4.39 12.51
C ARG A 468 14.54 4.64 11.30
N LEU A 469 14.80 5.72 10.59
CA LEU A 469 13.95 6.19 9.49
C LEU A 469 14.81 6.62 8.30
N PHE A 470 14.31 6.30 7.12
CA PHE A 470 14.76 6.80 5.84
C PHE A 470 13.67 7.69 5.25
N THR A 471 13.97 8.98 5.05
CA THR A 471 12.95 9.96 4.64
C THR A 471 13.42 10.82 3.46
N THR A 472 12.48 11.27 2.64
CA THR A 472 12.72 12.19 1.52
C THR A 472 12.13 13.57 1.85
N ASN A 473 12.85 14.66 1.52
CA ASN A 473 12.36 16.03 1.65
C ASN A 473 12.97 16.97 0.60
N ASN A 474 12.16 17.52 -0.30
CA ASN A 474 12.61 18.47 -1.35
C ASN A 474 13.85 17.95 -2.10
N ASP A 475 13.72 16.75 -2.65
CA ASP A 475 14.76 16.08 -3.44
C ASP A 475 16.05 15.78 -2.66
N GLU A 476 15.97 15.72 -1.33
CA GLU A 476 17.07 15.24 -0.47
C GLU A 476 16.61 14.09 0.41
N ASN A 477 17.47 13.09 0.57
CA ASN A 477 17.21 11.93 1.40
C ASN A 477 17.95 12.06 2.74
N LEU A 478 17.34 11.52 3.79
CA LEU A 478 17.85 11.59 5.16
C LEU A 478 17.79 10.22 5.83
N VAL A 479 18.81 9.94 6.64
CA VAL A 479 18.80 8.88 7.64
C VAL A 479 18.60 9.54 9.00
N ILE A 480 17.59 9.12 9.76
CA ILE A 480 17.26 9.72 11.05
C ILE A 480 17.15 8.61 12.10
N ILE A 481 17.80 8.78 13.25
CA ILE A 481 17.69 7.85 14.39
C ILE A 481 17.10 8.60 15.58
N LEU A 482 16.04 8.03 16.15
CA LEU A 482 15.35 8.55 17.32
C LEU A 482 15.47 7.59 18.50
N ASP A 483 15.47 8.13 19.72
CA ASP A 483 15.45 7.35 20.94
C ASP A 483 14.04 6.82 21.28
N LYS A 484 13.92 6.13 22.42
CA LYS A 484 12.65 5.57 22.91
C LYS A 484 11.55 6.61 23.17
N LYS A 485 11.91 7.88 23.32
CA LYS A 485 11.01 9.02 23.54
C LYS A 485 10.74 9.81 22.25
N LEU A 486 11.23 9.32 21.11
CA LEU A 486 11.17 9.99 19.81
C LEU A 486 11.93 11.34 19.80
N ASP A 487 13.01 11.42 20.57
CA ASP A 487 13.99 12.50 20.49
C ASP A 487 15.09 12.12 19.49
N LYS A 488 15.48 13.07 18.63
CA LYS A 488 16.51 12.83 17.62
C LYS A 488 17.86 12.59 18.29
N ILE A 489 18.45 11.43 18.02
CA ILE A 489 19.82 11.09 18.42
C ILE A 489 20.79 11.65 17.37
N SER A 490 20.58 11.27 16.10
CA SER A 490 21.44 11.68 14.98
C SER A 490 20.64 11.80 13.68
N SER A 491 21.26 12.47 12.70
CA SER A 491 20.81 12.41 11.30
C SER A 491 21.99 12.46 10.33
N ILE A 492 21.83 11.80 9.18
CA ILE A 492 22.61 12.04 7.96
C ILE A 492 21.65 12.74 6.99
N GLU A 493 22.08 13.85 6.40
CA GLU A 493 21.24 14.68 5.53
C GLU A 493 21.95 14.90 4.19
N ASN A 494 21.25 15.52 3.22
CA ASN A 494 21.79 15.82 1.89
C ASN A 494 22.21 14.57 1.09
N LEU A 495 21.54 13.42 1.28
CA LEU A 495 21.84 12.20 0.56
C LEU A 495 21.13 12.18 -0.79
N ALA A 496 21.87 11.82 -1.84
CA ALA A 496 21.35 11.67 -3.20
C ALA A 496 20.44 12.84 -3.64
N LYS A 497 21.00 14.05 -3.69
CA LYS A 497 20.25 15.26 -4.09
C LYS A 497 19.70 15.10 -5.51
N GLY A 498 18.42 15.43 -5.70
CA GLY A 498 17.69 15.23 -6.95
C GLY A 498 16.88 13.93 -6.98
N GLU A 499 17.18 12.98 -6.09
CA GLU A 499 16.57 11.65 -6.09
C GLU A 499 15.66 11.48 -4.86
N SER A 500 14.66 10.60 -4.97
CA SER A 500 13.79 10.22 -3.84
C SER A 500 14.02 8.77 -3.43
N ILE A 501 13.92 8.46 -2.13
CA ILE A 501 13.90 7.06 -1.67
C ILE A 501 12.72 6.32 -2.28
N TYR A 502 13.01 5.19 -2.92
CA TYR A 502 12.04 4.37 -3.62
C TYR A 502 11.81 3.03 -2.93
N SER A 503 12.86 2.44 -2.34
CA SER A 503 12.73 1.23 -1.51
C SER A 503 13.75 1.25 -0.37
N ALA A 504 13.44 0.52 0.69
CA ALA A 504 14.26 0.47 1.90
C ALA A 504 14.17 -0.90 2.57
N ARG A 505 15.20 -1.26 3.33
CA ARG A 505 15.20 -2.46 4.18
C ARG A 505 16.23 -2.31 5.31
N PHE A 506 15.96 -2.88 6.47
CA PHE A 506 16.86 -2.87 7.62
C PHE A 506 17.20 -4.31 8.06
N MET A 507 18.48 -4.62 8.25
CA MET A 507 18.96 -5.89 8.82
C MET A 507 19.94 -5.62 9.95
N GLY A 508 19.52 -5.94 11.18
CA GLY A 508 20.33 -5.73 12.36
C GLY A 508 20.88 -4.30 12.41
N GLU A 509 22.20 -4.18 12.35
CA GLU A 509 22.94 -2.91 12.44
C GLU A 509 23.16 -2.22 11.10
N THR A 510 22.52 -2.69 10.02
CA THR A 510 22.69 -2.13 8.67
C THR A 510 21.35 -1.78 8.07
N GLY A 511 21.30 -0.66 7.34
CA GLY A 511 20.15 -0.29 6.52
C GLY A 511 20.55 -0.18 5.07
N TYR A 512 19.61 -0.50 4.18
CA TYR A 512 19.76 -0.42 2.74
C TYR A 512 18.60 0.41 2.20
N PHE A 513 18.90 1.31 1.28
CA PHE A 513 17.85 2.04 0.59
C PHE A 513 18.28 2.35 -0.84
N VAL A 514 17.27 2.47 -1.68
CA VAL A 514 17.34 2.67 -3.12
C VAL A 514 16.75 4.05 -3.40
N THR A 515 17.39 4.82 -4.27
CA THR A 515 16.89 6.14 -4.69
C THR A 515 16.74 6.18 -6.19
N TYR A 516 15.84 7.00 -6.72
CA TYR A 516 15.61 7.01 -8.17
C TYR A 516 15.35 8.40 -8.74
N GLU A 517 15.97 8.67 -9.89
CA GLU A 517 15.65 9.74 -10.84
C GLU A 517 15.80 9.19 -12.28
N GLN A 518 16.89 8.46 -12.59
CA GLN A 518 17.12 7.71 -13.86
C GLN A 518 18.03 6.47 -13.73
N VAL A 519 18.98 6.48 -12.79
CA VAL A 519 19.84 5.34 -12.41
C VAL A 519 19.75 5.21 -10.90
N ASP A 520 19.50 4.02 -10.39
CA ASP A 520 19.31 3.77 -8.96
C ASP A 520 20.63 3.44 -8.27
N PRO A 521 21.09 4.25 -7.31
CA PRO A 521 22.05 3.77 -6.36
C PRO A 521 21.42 3.07 -5.16
N LEU A 522 21.74 1.79 -5.01
CA LEU A 522 21.61 1.08 -3.74
C LEU A 522 22.67 1.61 -2.76
N PHE A 523 22.21 2.24 -1.69
CA PHE A 523 23.04 2.67 -0.57
C PHE A 523 23.04 1.63 0.55
N SER A 524 24.19 1.45 1.19
CA SER A 524 24.32 0.72 2.45
C SER A 524 24.74 1.68 3.57
N VAL A 525 24.13 1.52 4.74
CA VAL A 525 24.28 2.41 5.89
C VAL A 525 24.63 1.62 7.14
N ASP A 526 25.71 2.00 7.82
CA ASP A 526 26.04 1.57 9.16
C ASP A 526 25.15 2.30 10.17
N LEU A 527 24.40 1.53 10.94
CA LEU A 527 23.47 1.95 11.98
C LEU A 527 23.82 1.31 13.33
N SER A 528 25.04 0.75 13.48
CA SER A 528 25.52 0.10 14.71
C SER A 528 25.66 1.07 15.88
N ASP A 529 26.23 2.26 15.61
CA ASP A 529 26.32 3.38 16.55
C ASP A 529 25.20 4.40 16.27
N PRO A 530 24.15 4.47 17.10
CA PRO A 530 23.03 5.37 16.88
C PRO A 530 23.40 6.85 16.99
N GLU A 531 24.55 7.20 17.58
CA GLU A 531 25.02 8.59 17.63
C GLU A 531 25.80 8.99 16.36
N LYS A 532 26.34 8.01 15.63
CA LYS A 532 27.24 8.23 14.49
C LYS A 532 26.97 7.26 13.34
N PRO A 533 25.76 7.24 12.77
CA PRO A 533 25.48 6.45 11.58
C PRO A 533 26.32 6.95 10.40
N LYS A 534 26.65 6.05 9.46
CA LYS A 534 27.52 6.37 8.32
C LYS A 534 27.07 5.66 7.05
N ILE A 535 27.19 6.34 5.91
CA ILE A 535 27.08 5.68 4.60
C ILE A 535 28.33 4.82 4.40
N LEU A 536 28.13 3.53 4.11
CA LEU A 536 29.19 2.55 3.90
C LEU A 536 29.58 2.48 2.42
N GLY A 537 28.58 2.37 1.54
CA GLY A 537 28.79 2.21 0.11
C GLY A 537 27.62 2.74 -0.73
N LYS A 538 27.88 2.87 -2.03
CA LYS A 538 26.91 3.26 -3.07
C LYS A 538 27.17 2.38 -4.29
N LEU A 539 26.20 1.55 -4.66
CA LEU A 539 26.25 0.73 -5.86
C LEU A 539 25.23 1.29 -6.87
N LYS A 540 25.71 1.82 -8.00
CA LYS A 540 24.83 2.26 -9.09
C LYS A 540 24.41 1.05 -9.94
N ILE A 541 23.11 0.91 -10.19
CA ILE A 541 22.52 -0.12 -11.05
C ILE A 541 21.53 0.52 -12.04
N PRO A 542 21.49 0.06 -13.30
CA PRO A 542 20.39 0.38 -14.21
C PRO A 542 19.08 -0.24 -13.70
N GLY A 543 17.97 0.46 -13.91
CA GLY A 543 16.67 0.10 -13.33
C GLY A 543 16.54 0.58 -11.87
N PHE A 544 15.53 0.07 -11.17
CA PHE A 544 15.31 0.32 -9.75
C PHE A 544 14.67 -0.89 -9.06
N SER A 545 14.99 -1.08 -7.78
CA SER A 545 14.32 -2.10 -6.96
C SER A 545 13.12 -1.50 -6.24
N GLU A 546 11.95 -2.11 -6.40
CA GLU A 546 10.71 -1.71 -5.70
C GLU A 546 10.58 -2.50 -4.38
N TYR A 547 11.07 -3.74 -4.40
CA TYR A 547 11.08 -4.66 -3.28
C TYR A 547 12.49 -5.15 -2.98
N LEU A 548 12.93 -4.98 -1.74
CA LEU A 548 14.17 -5.54 -1.21
C LEU A 548 13.85 -6.63 -0.19
N HIS A 549 14.62 -7.72 -0.12
CA HIS A 549 14.43 -8.78 0.89
C HIS A 549 15.76 -9.50 1.21
N PHE A 550 16.05 -9.75 2.49
CA PHE A 550 17.29 -10.45 2.86
C PHE A 550 17.21 -11.93 2.49
N TYR A 551 18.24 -12.41 1.79
CA TYR A 551 18.30 -13.78 1.31
C TYR A 551 19.46 -14.50 2.00
N GLY A 552 19.24 -14.90 3.26
CA GLY A 552 20.32 -15.28 4.17
C GLY A 552 20.95 -14.05 4.84
N GLU A 553 22.17 -14.21 5.36
CA GLU A 553 22.87 -13.15 6.11
C GLU A 553 23.77 -12.25 5.24
N ASP A 554 24.14 -12.74 4.06
CA ASP A 554 25.15 -12.15 3.17
C ASP A 554 24.61 -11.77 1.80
N LYS A 555 23.31 -11.97 1.53
CA LYS A 555 22.67 -11.54 0.28
C LYS A 555 21.39 -10.74 0.48
N LEU A 556 21.11 -9.89 -0.50
CA LEU A 556 19.90 -9.10 -0.60
C LEU A 556 19.27 -9.33 -1.98
N LEU A 557 18.02 -9.76 -2.00
CA LEU A 557 17.21 -9.88 -3.20
C LEU A 557 16.53 -8.55 -3.49
N GLY A 558 16.64 -8.07 -4.72
CA GLY A 558 15.87 -6.95 -5.28
C GLY A 558 14.91 -7.45 -6.37
N ILE A 559 13.66 -7.00 -6.33
CA ILE A 559 12.69 -7.17 -7.42
C ILE A 559 12.16 -5.77 -7.78
N GLY A 560 12.19 -5.43 -9.07
CA GLY A 560 11.68 -4.17 -9.58
C GLY A 560 11.71 -4.14 -11.10
N MET A 561 12.14 -3.02 -11.68
CA MET A 561 12.10 -2.81 -13.13
C MET A 561 13.50 -2.53 -13.70
N SER A 562 13.80 -3.11 -14.86
CA SER A 562 14.96 -2.72 -15.67
C SER A 562 14.60 -1.50 -16.51
N THR A 563 15.54 -0.58 -16.70
CA THR A 563 15.36 0.61 -17.54
C THR A 563 16.57 0.84 -18.41
N ASP A 564 16.34 1.18 -19.67
CA ASP A 564 17.41 1.63 -20.57
C ASP A 564 17.93 3.01 -20.14
N GLU A 565 19.24 3.14 -19.93
CA GLU A 565 19.84 4.36 -19.38
C GLU A 565 19.73 5.57 -20.33
N GLU A 566 19.65 5.35 -21.65
CA GLU A 566 19.58 6.45 -22.63
C GLU A 566 18.15 6.97 -22.82
N SER A 567 17.17 6.08 -22.87
CA SER A 567 15.77 6.41 -23.16
C SER A 567 14.86 6.47 -21.93
N GLY A 568 15.29 5.89 -20.80
CA GLY A 568 14.48 5.72 -19.59
C GLY A 568 13.32 4.74 -19.76
N MET A 569 13.22 4.04 -20.90
CA MET A 569 12.16 3.08 -21.14
C MET A 569 12.36 1.83 -20.31
N SER A 570 11.28 1.35 -19.68
CA SER A 570 11.27 0.08 -18.97
C SER A 570 11.48 -1.08 -19.94
N GLU A 571 12.40 -1.98 -19.59
CA GLU A 571 12.75 -3.18 -20.36
C GLU A 571 12.16 -4.46 -19.76
N GLY A 572 11.39 -4.35 -18.68
CA GLY A 572 10.70 -5.45 -18.02
C GLY A 572 11.09 -5.63 -16.55
N VAL A 573 10.49 -6.63 -15.88
CA VAL A 573 10.75 -6.91 -14.46
C VAL A 573 12.18 -7.41 -14.28
N LYS A 574 12.93 -6.77 -13.37
CA LYS A 574 14.31 -7.12 -13.02
C LYS A 574 14.37 -7.80 -11.65
N VAL A 575 14.99 -8.97 -11.60
CA VAL A 575 15.33 -9.68 -10.36
C VAL A 575 16.84 -9.64 -10.18
N THR A 576 17.30 -9.16 -9.03
CA THR A 576 18.72 -8.92 -8.75
C THR A 576 19.11 -9.56 -7.43
N MET A 577 20.22 -10.29 -7.40
CA MET A 577 20.86 -10.72 -6.17
C MET A 577 22.06 -9.83 -5.90
N PHE A 578 22.12 -9.22 -4.72
CA PHE A 578 23.24 -8.43 -4.25
C PHE A 578 24.07 -9.23 -3.23
N ASP A 579 25.39 -9.22 -3.40
CA ASP A 579 26.33 -9.63 -2.35
C ASP A 579 26.51 -8.48 -1.36
N ILE A 580 26.17 -8.74 -0.10
CA ILE A 580 26.27 -7.79 1.02
C ILE A 580 27.20 -8.31 2.14
N LEU A 581 28.05 -9.30 1.85
CA LEU A 581 29.02 -9.83 2.81
C LEU A 581 29.94 -8.72 3.34
N ASP A 582 30.52 -7.93 2.42
CA ASP A 582 31.15 -6.66 2.74
C ASP A 582 30.15 -5.52 2.52
N ARG A 583 29.61 -5.00 3.61
CA ARG A 583 28.60 -3.93 3.60
C ARG A 583 29.11 -2.61 3.02
N ALA A 584 30.44 -2.41 2.95
CA ALA A 584 31.03 -1.24 2.32
C ALA A 584 31.30 -1.43 0.82
N ASP A 585 31.25 -2.66 0.32
CA ASP A 585 31.51 -3.03 -1.07
C ASP A 585 30.40 -3.95 -1.60
N VAL A 586 29.16 -3.47 -1.51
CA VAL A 586 27.96 -4.16 -2.04
C VAL A 586 28.06 -4.30 -3.55
N LYS A 587 27.77 -5.50 -4.07
CA LYS A 587 27.89 -5.81 -5.50
C LYS A 587 26.63 -6.43 -6.05
N GLU A 588 26.31 -6.08 -7.30
CA GLU A 588 25.36 -6.84 -8.10
C GLU A 588 26.03 -8.18 -8.44
N GLU A 589 25.50 -9.27 -7.87
CA GLU A 589 26.07 -10.61 -8.04
C GLU A 589 25.42 -11.35 -9.21
N ALA A 590 24.11 -11.20 -9.38
CA ALA A 590 23.35 -11.83 -10.45
C ALA A 590 22.12 -11.01 -10.81
N THR A 591 21.75 -11.04 -12.09
CA THR A 591 20.59 -10.30 -12.61
C THR A 591 19.84 -11.15 -13.62
N LEU A 592 18.52 -11.12 -13.54
CA LEU A 592 17.59 -11.67 -14.51
C LEU A 592 16.59 -10.59 -14.91
N VAL A 593 16.45 -10.33 -16.21
CA VAL A 593 15.40 -9.46 -16.75
C VAL A 593 14.36 -10.32 -17.43
N LEU A 594 13.11 -10.17 -17.00
CA LEU A 594 11.92 -10.79 -17.58
C LEU A 594 11.25 -9.75 -18.49
N ASP A 595 11.72 -9.71 -19.74
CA ASP A 595 11.42 -8.65 -20.72
C ASP A 595 9.98 -8.62 -21.23
N ASP A 596 9.24 -9.71 -21.02
CA ASP A 596 7.83 -9.85 -21.32
C ASP A 596 6.90 -9.40 -20.17
N LEU A 597 7.46 -9.20 -18.96
CA LEU A 597 6.70 -8.72 -17.80
C LEU A 597 6.88 -7.20 -17.65
N TYR A 598 5.81 -6.43 -17.81
CA TYR A 598 5.88 -4.96 -17.73
C TYR A 598 5.60 -4.38 -16.34
N ARG A 599 5.10 -5.18 -15.39
CA ARG A 599 4.84 -4.84 -13.97
C ARG A 599 4.87 -6.09 -13.08
N THR A 600 5.04 -5.91 -11.77
CA THR A 600 4.93 -6.98 -10.76
C THR A 600 4.12 -6.56 -9.54
N ASN A 601 3.43 -7.52 -8.91
CA ASN A 601 2.74 -7.29 -7.64
C ASN A 601 3.69 -7.11 -6.45
N ALA A 602 4.96 -7.53 -6.58
CA ALA A 602 5.98 -7.34 -5.54
C ALA A 602 6.17 -5.88 -5.12
N ALA A 603 5.87 -4.94 -6.03
CA ALA A 603 5.97 -3.50 -5.79
C ALA A 603 4.86 -2.94 -4.88
N TYR A 604 3.68 -3.57 -4.86
CA TYR A 604 2.49 -3.05 -4.19
C TYR A 604 2.07 -3.90 -2.99
N ASP A 605 2.31 -5.20 -3.06
CA ASP A 605 1.94 -6.17 -2.04
C ASP A 605 3.09 -7.15 -1.79
N TYR A 606 3.90 -6.86 -0.77
CA TYR A 606 5.00 -7.74 -0.38
C TYR A 606 4.53 -9.13 0.06
N LYS A 607 3.27 -9.29 0.51
CA LYS A 607 2.71 -10.60 0.89
C LYS A 607 2.54 -11.53 -0.32
N SER A 608 2.48 -10.98 -1.53
CA SER A 608 2.46 -11.74 -2.78
C SER A 608 3.78 -12.43 -3.12
N VAL A 609 4.88 -12.00 -2.50
CA VAL A 609 6.22 -12.53 -2.77
C VAL A 609 6.53 -13.70 -1.84
N LEU A 610 6.74 -14.88 -2.42
CA LEU A 610 7.29 -16.04 -1.75
C LEU A 610 8.83 -15.95 -1.76
N VAL A 611 9.47 -15.79 -0.61
CA VAL A 611 10.93 -15.87 -0.51
C VAL A 611 11.32 -16.84 0.59
N ASP A 612 12.05 -17.89 0.21
CA ASP A 612 12.59 -18.86 1.15
C ASP A 612 14.06 -19.15 0.81
N ALA A 613 14.96 -18.54 1.58
CA ALA A 613 16.39 -18.70 1.40
C ALA A 613 16.87 -20.14 1.72
N ALA A 614 16.22 -20.82 2.67
CA ALA A 614 16.61 -22.17 3.07
C ALA A 614 16.27 -23.22 2.00
N LYS A 615 15.10 -23.08 1.36
CA LYS A 615 14.70 -23.92 0.21
C LYS A 615 15.27 -23.44 -1.12
N ASN A 616 15.92 -22.29 -1.13
CA ASN A 616 16.40 -21.62 -2.33
C ASN A 616 15.26 -21.36 -3.34
N ARG A 617 14.18 -20.69 -2.90
CA ARG A 617 13.00 -20.41 -3.74
C ARG A 617 12.58 -18.94 -3.66
N ILE A 618 12.26 -18.40 -4.83
CA ILE A 618 11.77 -17.03 -5.02
C ILE A 618 10.57 -17.11 -5.96
N GLY A 619 9.38 -16.75 -5.48
CA GLY A 619 8.14 -16.77 -6.23
C GLY A 619 7.44 -15.41 -6.19
N PHE A 620 6.91 -14.98 -7.33
CA PHE A 620 6.15 -13.73 -7.46
C PHE A 620 5.35 -13.75 -8.76
N SER A 621 4.32 -12.90 -8.85
CA SER A 621 3.59 -12.70 -10.09
C SER A 621 3.96 -11.38 -10.78
N GLY A 622 3.78 -11.35 -12.10
CA GLY A 622 3.91 -10.15 -12.92
C GLY A 622 2.95 -10.16 -14.10
N TYR A 623 2.79 -9.00 -14.73
CA TYR A 623 1.85 -8.82 -15.83
C TYR A 623 2.56 -8.87 -17.18
N SER A 624 2.08 -9.74 -18.05
CA SER A 624 2.52 -9.93 -19.44
C SER A 624 1.40 -9.53 -20.42
N GLN A 625 1.68 -9.61 -21.73
CA GLN A 625 0.66 -9.37 -22.76
C GLN A 625 -0.50 -10.38 -22.71
N ASN A 626 -0.29 -11.55 -22.10
CA ASN A 626 -1.29 -12.62 -22.00
C ASN A 626 -2.12 -12.55 -20.71
N GLY A 627 -1.79 -11.66 -19.78
CA GLY A 627 -2.42 -11.58 -18.47
C GLY A 627 -1.39 -11.62 -17.34
N GLU A 628 -1.80 -12.13 -16.19
CA GLU A 628 -0.90 -12.30 -15.05
C GLU A 628 -0.17 -13.65 -15.14
N THR A 629 1.15 -13.63 -14.93
CA THR A 629 2.05 -14.78 -15.02
C THR A 629 2.71 -14.99 -13.66
N TYR A 630 2.75 -16.22 -13.16
CA TYR A 630 3.49 -16.58 -11.95
C TYR A 630 4.88 -17.10 -12.29
N CYS A 631 5.90 -16.58 -11.62
CA CYS A 631 7.28 -17.03 -11.75
C CYS A 631 7.74 -17.73 -10.47
N LEU A 632 8.41 -18.87 -10.61
CA LEU A 632 9.18 -19.51 -9.54
C LEU A 632 10.63 -19.65 -10.01
N LEU A 633 11.54 -19.07 -9.24
CA LEU A 633 12.98 -19.02 -9.51
C LEU A 633 13.76 -19.71 -8.40
N THR A 634 14.97 -20.15 -8.75
CA THR A 634 16.02 -20.58 -7.83
C THR A 634 17.30 -19.81 -8.12
N TYR A 635 18.11 -19.55 -7.11
CA TYR A 635 19.38 -18.86 -7.25
C TYR A 635 20.55 -19.84 -7.24
N ASN A 636 21.33 -19.89 -8.32
CA ASN A 636 22.52 -20.72 -8.43
C ASN A 636 23.76 -19.93 -8.00
N GLU A 637 24.18 -20.13 -6.75
CA GLU A 637 25.32 -19.40 -6.16
C GLU A 637 26.66 -19.69 -6.86
N LYS A 638 26.86 -20.91 -7.38
CA LYS A 638 28.12 -21.27 -8.07
C LYS A 638 28.26 -20.56 -9.41
N GLU A 639 27.16 -20.47 -10.15
CA GLU A 639 27.13 -19.84 -11.47
C GLU A 639 26.75 -18.35 -11.40
N LYS A 640 26.37 -17.85 -10.22
CA LYS A 640 25.91 -16.48 -9.98
C LYS A 640 24.81 -16.06 -10.96
N LYS A 641 23.75 -16.87 -11.04
CA LYS A 641 22.60 -16.63 -11.93
C LYS A 641 21.30 -17.11 -11.30
N PHE A 642 20.19 -16.65 -11.85
CA PHE A 642 18.87 -17.20 -11.54
C PHE A 642 18.49 -18.24 -12.60
N ASP A 643 17.96 -19.38 -12.15
CA ASP A 643 17.33 -20.39 -13.01
C ASP A 643 15.81 -20.34 -12.81
N THR A 644 15.06 -20.33 -13.91
CA THR A 644 13.59 -20.36 -13.89
C THR A 644 13.11 -21.80 -13.76
N ILE A 645 12.35 -22.09 -12.71
CA ILE A 645 11.70 -23.39 -12.51
C ILE A 645 10.30 -23.38 -13.14
N LEU A 646 9.52 -22.32 -12.87
CA LEU A 646 8.17 -22.14 -13.36
C LEU A 646 8.01 -20.74 -13.92
N LYS A 647 7.33 -20.62 -15.07
CA LYS A 647 6.81 -19.37 -15.60
C LYS A 647 5.54 -19.67 -16.38
N GLU A 648 4.40 -19.52 -15.74
CA GLU A 648 3.11 -19.92 -16.30
C GLU A 648 2.08 -18.80 -16.20
N ASP A 649 1.28 -18.65 -17.24
CA ASP A 649 0.13 -17.76 -17.25
C ASP A 649 -0.92 -18.33 -16.29
N ILE A 650 -1.36 -17.49 -15.36
CA ILE A 650 -2.22 -17.93 -14.26
C ILE A 650 -3.66 -17.99 -14.76
N ASN A 651 -4.31 -19.10 -14.48
CA ASN A 651 -5.75 -19.20 -14.70
C ASN A 651 -6.48 -18.50 -13.56
N GLY A 652 -7.22 -17.44 -13.88
CA GLY A 652 -8.01 -16.70 -12.89
C GLY A 652 -8.05 -15.21 -13.19
N ASN A 653 -8.89 -14.49 -12.45
CA ASN A 653 -8.89 -13.04 -12.45
C ASN A 653 -9.37 -12.57 -11.07
N THR A 654 -8.45 -12.07 -10.26
CA THR A 654 -8.76 -11.56 -8.92
C THR A 654 -8.17 -10.18 -8.74
N SER A 655 -8.87 -9.33 -8.00
CA SER A 655 -8.36 -8.02 -7.57
C SER A 655 -7.53 -8.10 -6.29
N GLN A 656 -7.45 -9.28 -5.65
CA GLN A 656 -6.79 -9.46 -4.35
C GLN A 656 -5.29 -9.81 -4.48
N GLY A 657 -4.81 -10.01 -5.71
CA GLY A 657 -3.45 -10.45 -5.99
C GLY A 657 -3.28 -11.97 -5.87
N VAL A 658 -2.20 -12.46 -6.48
CA VAL A 658 -1.85 -13.88 -6.51
C VAL A 658 -0.98 -14.25 -5.30
N ARG A 659 -1.11 -15.48 -4.81
CA ARG A 659 -0.27 -16.04 -3.76
C ARG A 659 0.39 -17.33 -4.22
N GLY A 660 1.69 -17.46 -3.93
CA GLY A 660 2.37 -18.75 -3.94
C GLY A 660 2.56 -19.27 -2.52
N ILE A 661 2.01 -20.44 -2.24
CA ILE A 661 2.15 -21.13 -0.95
C ILE A 661 2.72 -22.51 -1.22
N TYR A 662 3.70 -22.98 -0.46
CA TYR A 662 4.18 -24.35 -0.60
C TYR A 662 3.88 -25.21 0.63
N ILE A 663 3.64 -26.49 0.40
CA ILE A 663 3.68 -27.56 1.41
C ILE A 663 4.59 -28.66 0.86
N GLU A 664 5.58 -29.02 1.65
CA GLU A 664 6.72 -29.87 1.29
C GLU A 664 7.37 -29.40 -0.02
N ASP A 665 7.28 -30.20 -1.08
CA ASP A 665 7.85 -29.90 -2.39
C ASP A 665 6.79 -29.47 -3.42
N THR A 666 5.55 -29.23 -2.98
CA THR A 666 4.46 -28.78 -3.86
C THR A 666 4.21 -27.29 -3.67
N LEU A 667 4.26 -26.52 -4.75
CA LEU A 667 3.82 -25.13 -4.82
C LEU A 667 2.34 -25.08 -5.22
N TYR A 668 1.57 -24.27 -4.52
CA TYR A 668 0.19 -23.91 -4.83
C TYR A 668 0.15 -22.44 -5.22
N VAL A 669 -0.20 -22.18 -6.47
CA VAL A 669 -0.47 -20.84 -7.00
C VAL A 669 -1.97 -20.58 -6.88
N ILE A 670 -2.33 -19.55 -6.13
CA ILE A 670 -3.72 -19.24 -5.76
C ILE A 670 -4.08 -17.89 -6.39
N SER A 671 -5.13 -17.91 -7.21
CA SER A 671 -5.66 -16.72 -7.90
C SER A 671 -7.19 -16.73 -7.80
N GLY A 672 -7.71 -15.97 -6.84
CA GLY A 672 -9.13 -15.96 -6.53
C GLY A 672 -9.64 -17.36 -6.18
N ASN A 673 -10.59 -17.85 -6.97
CA ASN A 673 -11.20 -19.18 -6.77
C ASN A 673 -10.43 -20.34 -7.43
N ILE A 674 -9.24 -20.10 -7.99
CA ILE A 674 -8.45 -21.13 -8.68
C ILE A 674 -7.17 -21.42 -7.89
N ILE A 675 -6.89 -22.71 -7.70
CA ILE A 675 -5.64 -23.20 -7.12
C ILE A 675 -5.00 -24.14 -8.12
N GLU A 676 -3.76 -23.84 -8.50
CA GLU A 676 -2.93 -24.70 -9.36
C GLU A 676 -1.74 -25.24 -8.55
N ALA A 677 -1.51 -26.55 -8.61
CA ALA A 677 -0.42 -27.21 -7.91
C ALA A 677 0.70 -27.60 -8.89
N TYR A 678 1.94 -27.36 -8.48
CA TYR A 678 3.16 -27.63 -9.24
C TYR A 678 4.20 -28.30 -8.37
N ASP A 679 4.99 -29.20 -8.95
CA ASP A 679 6.23 -29.66 -8.33
C ASP A 679 7.23 -28.50 -8.29
N MET A 680 7.72 -28.15 -7.09
CA MET A 680 8.55 -26.98 -6.85
C MET A 680 10.00 -27.16 -7.33
N ASN A 681 10.39 -28.36 -7.78
CA ASN A 681 11.71 -28.67 -8.33
C ASN A 681 11.70 -28.73 -9.86
N THR A 682 10.63 -29.25 -10.46
CA THR A 682 10.54 -29.42 -11.92
C THR A 682 9.68 -28.36 -12.60
N GLY A 683 8.78 -27.69 -11.86
CA GLY A 683 7.78 -26.79 -12.42
C GLY A 683 6.62 -27.51 -13.11
N GLU A 684 6.56 -28.84 -13.07
CA GLU A 684 5.48 -29.60 -13.71
C GLU A 684 4.17 -29.44 -12.93
N LYS A 685 3.08 -29.11 -13.63
CA LYS A 685 1.74 -29.02 -13.04
C LYS A 685 1.28 -30.41 -12.60
N THR A 686 0.92 -30.55 -11.33
CA THR A 686 0.47 -31.81 -10.72
C THR A 686 -1.04 -31.86 -10.50
N GLY A 687 -1.73 -30.72 -10.57
CA GLY A 687 -3.19 -30.66 -10.49
C GLY A 687 -3.73 -29.23 -10.39
N ASP A 688 -5.04 -29.11 -10.41
CA ASP A 688 -5.77 -27.86 -10.19
C ASP A 688 -7.17 -28.11 -9.62
N ILE A 689 -7.76 -27.05 -9.06
CA ILE A 689 -9.15 -27.03 -8.61
C ILE A 689 -9.75 -25.63 -8.80
N ILE A 690 -11.04 -25.59 -9.11
CA ILE A 690 -11.89 -24.39 -9.06
C ILE A 690 -12.79 -24.55 -7.84
N LEU A 691 -12.82 -23.54 -6.97
CA LEU A 691 -13.47 -23.55 -5.67
C LEU A 691 -14.97 -23.20 -5.70
#